data_AF-A0A1M6W3Z7-F1
#
_entry.id   AF-A0A1M6W3Z7-F1
#
_cell.length_a   1.000
_cell.length_b   1.000
_cell.length_c   1.000
_cell.angle_alpha   90.00
_cell.angle_beta   90.00
_cell.angle_gamma   90.00
#
_symmetry.space_group_name_H-M   'P 1'
#
loop_
_entity.id
_entity.type
_entity.pdbx_description
1 polymer ?
#
loop_
_entity_poly.entity_id
_entity_poly.type
_entity_poly.pdbx_seq_one_letter_code
_entity_poly.pdbx_strand_id
1 'polypeptide(L)'
;MFTRKCLGYSSLVAMGLMAACSDDSSNSPKDEISEAIENQEINTNPCIYDGYTAMQGASGETLCLDAEGTLAFWINTDGTYGFPEAAQGATESGTTDPSTTTPDPAAETSPSDPATDPSANDPAESTTPAENTSNFCTTDKALYTVNGISYYKDAEGNLYYFDASCNKTTVTAATPESSSSETISEDPETAASSASQPGLTSSETVTPESSNSNVAPSSSADATANSSASVVTPSNGSVPTISYAANGATVENNNNCVTVTGGEVEITCAGDYDFSGSYSGADAQIRVYSPKSDSGVYLNLRGLTLTNTADAPIYSQMSSKTFVVAKSGTTNTLSDGSTRTKSYTYVNSNNETKVDTTSACIYAKDDLTIKGEGTLIVKGNYNNGIHTSNDLRFRGATTINVTAANNGLKGKGIVDIENGNITIAATNGDGIKSDEGEDAGSIVDNKGIVNIKGGNITITKAGDDGIQAYNYIIVQDSVSEPNIKVTSTGKGIVSDNRVYINAGKIDISSGDDGVHSNLNVYFNGGYTTIAAPKNDGVHADSTLMINDGTIYVTNSYEGLEAWYIKANGGITDVYGTDDAWNAAGGNDGSGNTNQSGQSNWGFGPGGGMGGRMGSSSGFLTITGGVHHAKTGSGDTDGIDSNGELTISGGVVIVECQISGGMGGSFDADGSASLTSKTVLGFSSGSSEKGTNYNVSFTTGSYYGTSNIAFKPTISGRYMVATTGQPAQVSNTSSYQKSVTFPSGSSVYYNE
;
A
#
# COMPACT_ATOMS: atom_id res chain seq x y z
N MET A 1 -43.02 -19.77 -47.24
CA MET A 1 -43.28 -20.43 -48.55
C MET A 1 -42.69 -19.52 -49.62
N PHE A 2 -41.96 -20.06 -50.60
CA PHE A 2 -41.09 -19.31 -51.52
C PHE A 2 -39.91 -18.56 -50.85
N THR A 3 -38.84 -18.17 -51.57
CA THR A 3 -37.72 -18.97 -52.12
C THR A 3 -36.81 -18.04 -52.95
N ARG A 4 -35.49 -18.14 -52.72
CA ARG A 4 -34.36 -17.95 -53.68
C ARG A 4 -34.51 -17.00 -54.89
N LYS A 5 -33.46 -16.19 -55.12
CA LYS A 5 -32.61 -16.33 -56.32
C LYS A 5 -31.26 -15.60 -56.20
N CYS A 6 -30.23 -16.17 -56.82
CA CYS A 6 -28.91 -15.57 -57.03
C CYS A 6 -28.67 -15.39 -58.54
N LEU A 7 -27.87 -14.39 -58.93
CA LEU A 7 -27.23 -14.16 -60.25
C LEU A 7 -26.39 -12.87 -60.12
N GLY A 8 -25.17 -12.70 -60.67
CA GLY A 8 -24.24 -13.67 -61.29
C GLY A 8 -23.33 -13.02 -62.34
N TYR A 9 -22.06 -13.45 -62.44
CA TYR A 9 -21.07 -13.18 -63.52
C TYR A 9 -20.53 -11.73 -63.68
N SER A 10 -19.34 -11.44 -64.23
CA SER A 10 -18.07 -12.22 -64.34
C SER A 10 -16.89 -11.41 -64.95
N SER A 11 -15.65 -11.71 -64.53
CA SER A 11 -14.42 -11.82 -65.35
C SER A 11 -13.95 -10.68 -66.28
N LEU A 12 -12.74 -10.15 -66.01
CA LEU A 12 -11.59 -10.26 -66.94
C LEU A 12 -10.25 -10.01 -66.22
N VAL A 13 -9.12 -10.37 -66.86
CA VAL A 13 -7.82 -10.63 -66.21
C VAL A 13 -6.67 -9.83 -66.83
N ALA A 14 -5.73 -9.38 -66.00
CA ALA A 14 -4.33 -9.12 -66.37
C ALA A 14 -3.42 -9.64 -65.23
N MET A 15 -2.26 -10.21 -65.56
CA MET A 15 -1.40 -10.95 -64.63
C MET A 15 -0.13 -10.18 -64.22
N GLY A 16 0.33 -10.36 -62.98
CA GLY A 16 1.62 -9.87 -62.50
C GLY A 16 2.01 -10.46 -61.15
N LEU A 17 2.81 -11.53 -61.17
CA LEU A 17 3.52 -12.18 -60.04
C LEU A 17 2.76 -12.31 -58.70
N MET A 18 2.18 -13.50 -58.48
CA MET A 18 2.19 -14.18 -57.18
C MET A 18 2.42 -15.68 -57.42
N ALA A 19 3.32 -16.29 -56.66
CA ALA A 19 3.45 -17.75 -56.56
C ALA A 19 2.73 -18.20 -55.28
N ALA A 20 2.02 -19.31 -55.33
CA ALA A 20 1.19 -19.76 -54.22
C ALA A 20 1.99 -20.59 -53.20
N CYS A 21 1.72 -20.36 -51.93
CA CYS A 21 1.65 -21.42 -50.92
C CYS A 21 0.37 -21.21 -50.09
N SER A 22 -0.20 -22.33 -49.66
CA SER A 22 -1.04 -22.40 -48.46
C SER A 22 -0.12 -22.26 -47.24
N ASP A 23 -0.61 -21.74 -46.12
CA ASP A 23 -0.78 -22.52 -44.88
C ASP A 23 -1.28 -21.63 -43.73
N ASP A 24 -2.03 -22.25 -42.82
CA ASP A 24 -2.50 -21.62 -41.58
C ASP A 24 -1.39 -21.68 -40.51
N SER A 25 -1.02 -20.54 -39.94
CA SER A 25 -0.27 -20.47 -38.67
C SER A 25 -0.48 -19.13 -37.96
N SER A 26 -1.54 -19.06 -37.16
CA SER A 26 -1.69 -18.02 -36.14
C SER A 26 -0.97 -18.46 -34.87
N ASN A 27 0.37 -18.55 -34.92
CA ASN A 27 1.15 -18.85 -33.73
C ASN A 27 1.10 -17.66 -32.75
N SER A 28 0.89 -17.99 -31.49
CA SER A 28 1.03 -17.12 -30.34
C SER A 28 2.52 -16.94 -30.00
N PRO A 29 2.93 -15.86 -29.32
CA PRO A 29 4.25 -15.79 -28.69
C PRO A 29 4.58 -16.97 -27.75
N LYS A 30 3.56 -17.73 -27.30
CA LYS A 30 3.76 -18.98 -26.54
C LYS A 30 4.31 -20.14 -27.37
N ASP A 31 4.08 -20.16 -28.68
CA ASP A 31 4.45 -21.29 -29.53
C ASP A 31 5.94 -21.26 -29.96
N GLU A 32 6.55 -20.08 -30.06
CA GLU A 32 8.00 -19.93 -30.27
C GLU A 32 8.82 -20.28 -28.99
N ILE A 33 8.21 -20.19 -27.80
CA ILE A 33 8.84 -20.56 -26.53
C ILE A 33 8.94 -22.08 -26.39
N SER A 34 7.96 -22.85 -26.89
CA SER A 34 7.99 -24.32 -26.84
C SER A 34 9.16 -24.94 -27.62
N GLU A 35 9.49 -24.43 -28.82
CA GLU A 35 10.63 -24.95 -29.61
C GLU A 35 11.99 -24.53 -29.02
N ALA A 36 12.03 -23.44 -28.25
CA ALA A 36 13.23 -22.99 -27.55
C ALA A 36 13.61 -23.87 -26.33
N ILE A 37 12.66 -24.63 -25.77
CA ILE A 37 12.90 -25.48 -24.59
C ILE A 37 13.55 -26.83 -24.96
N GLU A 38 13.38 -27.33 -26.18
CA GLU A 38 13.94 -28.63 -26.60
C GLU A 38 15.41 -28.59 -27.06
N ASN A 39 16.01 -27.40 -27.23
CA ASN A 39 17.40 -27.23 -27.68
C ASN A 39 18.25 -26.46 -26.65
N GLN A 40 19.48 -26.91 -26.44
CA GLN A 40 20.26 -26.61 -25.22
C GLN A 40 20.79 -25.17 -25.07
N GLU A 41 21.15 -24.83 -23.83
CA GLU A 41 21.96 -23.68 -23.37
C GLU A 41 21.30 -22.29 -23.44
N ILE A 42 20.51 -21.96 -22.41
CA ILE A 42 20.24 -20.56 -22.03
C ILE A 42 20.68 -20.32 -20.58
N ASN A 43 21.48 -19.26 -20.41
CA ASN A 43 21.93 -18.71 -19.13
C ASN A 43 20.73 -18.17 -18.33
N THR A 44 20.42 -18.77 -17.18
CA THR A 44 19.29 -18.36 -16.34
C THR A 44 19.62 -17.15 -15.47
N ASN A 45 18.80 -16.10 -15.58
CA ASN A 45 18.73 -15.00 -14.62
C ASN A 45 18.28 -15.53 -13.25
N PRO A 46 19.05 -15.36 -12.15
CA PRO A 46 18.67 -15.84 -10.82
C PRO A 46 17.59 -14.97 -10.14
N CYS A 47 17.21 -13.83 -10.72
CA CYS A 47 16.03 -13.08 -10.30
C CYS A 47 14.79 -13.71 -10.97
N ILE A 48 14.03 -14.48 -10.19
CA ILE A 48 13.11 -15.53 -10.69
C ILE A 48 11.86 -15.01 -11.44
N TYR A 49 11.57 -13.70 -11.43
CA TYR A 49 10.43 -13.09 -12.12
C TYR A 49 10.83 -12.31 -13.38
N ASP A 50 10.04 -12.46 -14.45
CA ASP A 50 10.11 -11.58 -15.63
C ASP A 50 9.92 -10.11 -15.21
N GLY A 51 10.91 -9.27 -15.53
CA GLY A 51 10.95 -7.85 -15.18
C GLY A 51 12.13 -7.44 -14.30
N TYR A 52 12.78 -8.38 -13.58
CA TYR A 52 13.92 -8.06 -12.72
C TYR A 52 15.28 -8.24 -13.40
N THR A 53 16.15 -7.23 -13.27
CA THR A 53 17.53 -7.27 -13.76
C THR A 53 18.48 -7.73 -12.67
N ALA A 54 19.15 -8.88 -12.89
CA ALA A 54 20.24 -9.35 -12.03
C ALA A 54 21.52 -8.53 -12.24
N MET A 55 22.00 -7.91 -11.17
CA MET A 55 23.24 -7.13 -11.11
C MET A 55 24.16 -7.73 -10.03
N GLN A 56 25.46 -7.90 -10.28
CA GLN A 56 26.36 -8.54 -9.32
C GLN A 56 26.96 -7.52 -8.33
N GLY A 57 26.51 -7.61 -7.09
CA GLY A 57 26.92 -6.78 -5.96
C GLY A 57 28.34 -7.03 -5.48
N ALA A 58 28.79 -6.14 -4.61
CA ALA A 58 30.16 -5.97 -4.17
C ALA A 58 30.73 -7.13 -3.33
N SER A 59 29.89 -7.95 -2.71
CA SER A 59 30.27 -9.16 -1.96
C SER A 59 30.06 -10.44 -2.79
N GLY A 60 29.70 -10.31 -4.08
CA GLY A 60 29.34 -11.41 -4.97
C GLY A 60 27.83 -11.73 -4.99
N GLU A 61 27.02 -11.05 -4.17
CA GLU A 61 25.56 -11.21 -4.16
C GLU A 61 24.92 -10.83 -5.50
N THR A 62 23.80 -11.45 -5.87
CA THR A 62 22.98 -10.97 -6.99
C THR A 62 21.91 -10.01 -6.48
N LEU A 63 22.06 -8.73 -6.83
CA LEU A 63 21.08 -7.68 -6.62
C LEU A 63 19.99 -7.81 -7.69
N CYS A 64 18.74 -8.02 -7.28
CA CYS A 64 17.59 -8.07 -8.18
C CYS A 64 16.89 -6.71 -8.22
N LEU A 65 17.12 -5.99 -9.32
CA LEU A 65 16.57 -4.64 -9.53
C LEU A 65 15.27 -4.70 -10.33
N ASP A 66 14.27 -3.90 -9.99
CA ASP A 66 13.06 -3.70 -10.80
C ASP A 66 13.35 -2.92 -12.10
N ALA A 67 12.31 -2.70 -12.92
CA ALA A 67 12.44 -2.02 -14.22
C ALA A 67 12.92 -0.56 -14.09
N GLU A 68 12.63 0.08 -12.96
CA GLU A 68 13.08 1.42 -12.57
C GLU A 68 14.54 1.41 -12.07
N GLY A 69 15.11 0.23 -11.80
CA GLY A 69 16.46 0.03 -11.29
C GLY A 69 16.58 0.32 -9.78
N THR A 70 15.54 -0.01 -9.02
CA THR A 70 15.48 -0.02 -7.55
C THR A 70 15.72 -1.45 -7.07
N LEU A 71 16.43 -1.64 -5.95
CA LEU A 71 16.61 -2.98 -5.39
C LEU A 71 15.28 -3.49 -4.81
N ALA A 72 14.80 -4.64 -5.28
CA ALA A 72 13.68 -5.33 -4.67
C ALA A 72 14.16 -6.31 -3.59
N PHE A 73 15.15 -7.13 -3.94
CA PHE A 73 15.81 -8.10 -3.06
C PHE A 73 17.21 -8.43 -3.57
N TRP A 74 18.03 -9.11 -2.78
CA TRP A 74 19.30 -9.68 -3.23
C TRP A 74 19.46 -11.13 -2.78
N ILE A 75 20.24 -11.91 -3.52
CA ILE A 75 20.58 -13.30 -3.24
C ILE A 75 22.09 -13.36 -2.95
N ASN A 76 22.48 -13.71 -1.72
CA ASN A 76 23.87 -13.92 -1.32
C ASN A 76 24.48 -15.15 -2.03
N THR A 77 25.81 -15.26 -2.01
CA THR A 77 26.55 -16.36 -2.66
C THR A 77 26.30 -17.75 -2.05
N ASP A 78 25.65 -17.83 -0.89
CA ASP A 78 25.22 -19.08 -0.24
C ASP A 78 23.76 -19.46 -0.54
N GLY A 79 23.06 -18.68 -1.36
CA GLY A 79 21.64 -18.87 -1.70
C GLY A 79 20.65 -18.22 -0.74
N THR A 80 21.10 -17.70 0.42
CA THR A 80 20.23 -16.90 1.29
C THR A 80 19.91 -15.55 0.64
N TYR A 81 18.81 -14.90 1.04
CA TYR A 81 18.37 -13.65 0.42
C TYR A 81 17.92 -12.58 1.42
N GLY A 82 18.01 -11.33 1.00
CA GLY A 82 17.68 -10.14 1.80
C GLY A 82 16.92 -9.09 1.01
N PHE A 83 16.35 -8.12 1.72
CA PHE A 83 15.53 -7.03 1.17
C PHE A 83 16.08 -5.70 1.74
N PRO A 84 16.11 -4.61 0.97
CA PRO A 84 16.74 -3.36 1.41
C PRO A 84 16.03 -2.77 2.64
N GLU A 85 16.77 -2.65 3.75
CA GLU A 85 16.33 -1.84 4.87
C GLU A 85 16.29 -0.36 4.49
N ALA A 86 15.23 0.34 4.91
CA ALA A 86 15.15 1.78 4.76
C ALA A 86 16.22 2.46 5.63
N ALA A 87 17.27 2.97 4.99
CA ALA A 87 18.47 3.47 5.66
C ALA A 87 18.18 4.51 6.76
N GLN A 88 18.46 4.15 8.02
CA GLN A 88 18.17 5.02 9.16
C GLN A 88 19.17 6.16 9.31
N GLY A 89 18.65 7.39 9.24
CA GLY A 89 19.02 8.50 10.14
C GLY A 89 20.44 9.08 10.04
N ALA A 90 20.55 10.24 9.41
CA ALA A 90 21.44 11.31 9.87
C ALA A 90 20.58 12.52 10.26
N THR A 91 20.88 13.16 11.39
CA THR A 91 20.06 14.23 11.97
C THR A 91 20.13 15.53 11.19
N GLU A 92 19.01 16.27 11.11
CA GLU A 92 18.99 17.63 10.55
C GLU A 92 19.79 18.60 11.43
N SER A 93 21.06 18.83 11.09
CA SER A 93 21.80 20.01 11.52
C SER A 93 21.47 21.16 10.57
N GLY A 94 20.75 22.17 11.06
CA GLY A 94 20.16 23.22 10.22
C GLY A 94 21.17 23.98 9.34
N THR A 95 20.84 24.12 8.06
CA THR A 95 21.62 24.85 7.06
C THR A 95 21.32 26.35 7.12
N THR A 96 22.25 27.13 7.67
CA THR A 96 22.21 28.59 7.61
C THR A 96 22.66 29.11 6.25
N ASP A 97 21.81 29.93 5.62
CA ASP A 97 22.04 30.59 4.32
C ASP A 97 23.30 31.51 4.31
N PRO A 98 24.25 31.33 3.39
CA PRO A 98 25.51 32.08 3.37
C PRO A 98 25.38 33.50 2.79
N SER A 99 24.99 34.43 3.67
CA SER A 99 25.30 35.88 3.66
C SER A 99 25.55 36.60 2.32
N THR A 100 24.70 37.57 1.99
CA THR A 100 25.14 38.81 1.34
C THR A 100 24.74 40.01 2.18
N THR A 101 25.72 40.79 2.65
CA THR A 101 25.51 41.96 3.51
C THR A 101 26.23 43.20 2.99
N THR A 102 25.72 44.34 3.47
CA THR A 102 26.36 45.63 3.78
C THR A 102 25.91 46.83 2.94
N PRO A 103 25.98 48.07 3.48
CA PRO A 103 26.14 48.50 4.88
C PRO A 103 24.80 49.09 5.42
N ASP A 104 24.63 49.87 6.50
CA ASP A 104 25.46 50.82 7.26
C ASP A 104 24.68 51.27 8.54
N PRO A 105 25.15 52.22 9.38
CA PRO A 105 26.36 52.25 10.22
C PRO A 105 26.04 51.98 11.72
N ALA A 106 27.07 52.09 12.59
CA ALA A 106 26.98 51.85 14.04
C ALA A 106 26.36 53.01 14.87
N ALA A 107 25.97 52.70 16.11
CA ALA A 107 25.48 53.66 17.11
C ALA A 107 26.61 54.44 17.84
N GLU A 108 26.24 55.53 18.52
CA GLU A 108 27.19 56.48 19.14
C GLU A 108 27.76 56.08 20.51
N THR A 109 28.91 56.68 20.82
CA THR A 109 29.49 56.98 22.15
C THR A 109 30.03 55.85 23.05
N SER A 110 31.38 55.81 23.09
CA SER A 110 32.23 55.46 24.24
C SER A 110 32.19 56.58 25.33
N PRO A 111 32.95 56.59 26.47
CA PRO A 111 33.98 55.64 26.93
C PRO A 111 34.02 55.30 28.45
N SER A 112 34.82 54.29 28.83
CA SER A 112 35.92 54.46 29.81
C SER A 112 36.75 53.18 30.01
N ASP A 113 38.07 53.34 30.00
CA ASP A 113 39.12 52.38 30.41
C ASP A 113 40.18 53.21 31.16
N PRO A 114 40.81 52.72 32.25
CA PRO A 114 42.10 52.03 32.11
C PRO A 114 42.39 50.91 33.15
N ALA A 115 43.22 49.91 32.78
CA ALA A 115 44.64 49.84 33.22
C ALA A 115 45.36 48.46 33.09
N THR A 116 46.41 48.44 32.25
CA THR A 116 47.74 47.81 32.45
C THR A 116 47.91 46.31 32.81
N ASP A 117 48.28 45.52 31.78
CA ASP A 117 49.49 44.66 31.62
C ASP A 117 50.66 44.87 32.65
N PRO A 118 51.61 43.92 32.92
CA PRO A 118 51.94 42.69 32.16
C PRO A 118 52.31 41.40 32.94
N SER A 119 52.28 40.26 32.23
CA SER A 119 53.44 39.32 32.13
C SER A 119 53.15 38.15 31.18
N ALA A 120 53.98 37.94 30.16
CA ALA A 120 53.94 36.75 29.29
C ALA A 120 54.95 35.68 29.75
N ASN A 121 54.59 34.40 29.62
CA ASN A 121 55.55 33.29 29.53
C ASN A 121 54.86 32.04 28.95
N ASP A 122 55.38 31.56 27.82
CA ASP A 122 55.04 30.30 27.12
C ASP A 122 56.39 29.76 26.61
N PRO A 123 56.73 28.46 26.79
CA PRO A 123 56.22 27.42 25.88
C PRO A 123 55.91 26.05 26.53
N ALA A 124 54.82 25.39 26.12
CA ALA A 124 54.70 23.91 26.18
C ALA A 124 53.70 23.31 25.17
N GLU A 125 54.22 22.98 23.98
CA GLU A 125 53.97 21.74 23.21
C GLU A 125 52.53 21.17 23.11
N SER A 126 51.93 21.32 21.92
CA SER A 126 50.72 20.61 21.50
C SER A 126 50.99 19.11 21.23
N THR A 127 50.07 18.23 21.65
CA THR A 127 49.71 17.01 20.92
C THR A 127 48.43 16.38 21.48
N THR A 128 47.26 16.78 20.95
CA THR A 128 46.02 16.01 21.08
C THR A 128 46.06 14.80 20.14
N PRO A 129 45.66 13.59 20.57
CA PRO A 129 45.39 12.48 19.65
C PRO A 129 44.31 12.87 18.64
N ALA A 130 44.43 12.39 17.40
CA ALA A 130 43.46 12.70 16.35
C ALA A 130 42.09 12.05 16.65
N GLU A 131 41.01 12.78 16.41
CA GLU A 131 39.68 12.18 16.29
C GLU A 131 39.63 11.30 15.03
N ASN A 132 38.96 10.16 15.14
CA ASN A 132 38.88 9.18 14.06
C ASN A 132 37.83 9.61 13.03
N THR A 133 38.22 10.45 12.07
CA THR A 133 37.35 10.92 11.00
C THR A 133 36.90 9.75 10.11
N SER A 134 35.62 9.41 10.15
CA SER A 134 35.02 8.46 9.21
C SER A 134 35.05 9.05 7.79
N ASN A 135 35.93 8.54 6.95
CA ASN A 135 36.00 8.91 5.53
C ASN A 135 34.73 8.43 4.81
N PHE A 136 33.76 9.33 4.65
CA PHE A 136 32.68 9.15 3.69
C PHE A 136 33.25 9.35 2.27
N CYS A 137 33.17 8.31 1.43
CA CYS A 137 33.73 8.35 0.07
C CYS A 137 32.95 9.29 -0.88
N THR A 138 31.71 9.66 -0.53
CA THR A 138 30.93 10.71 -1.18
C THR A 138 30.05 11.43 -0.16
N THR A 139 29.55 12.61 -0.53
CA THR A 139 28.45 13.33 0.15
C THR A 139 27.06 12.95 -0.37
N ASP A 140 26.97 12.13 -1.43
CA ASP A 140 25.70 11.68 -1.98
C ASP A 140 24.92 10.82 -0.99
N LYS A 141 23.58 10.85 -1.08
CA LYS A 141 22.73 9.93 -0.31
C LYS A 141 22.70 8.56 -1.01
N ALA A 142 23.02 7.50 -0.25
CA ALA A 142 22.85 6.13 -0.73
C ALA A 142 21.38 5.80 -1.03
N LEU A 143 21.13 4.98 -2.05
CA LEU A 143 19.80 4.44 -2.34
C LEU A 143 19.40 3.38 -1.30
N TYR A 144 20.33 2.49 -0.99
CA TYR A 144 20.19 1.36 -0.08
C TYR A 144 21.57 0.87 0.36
N THR A 145 21.60 -0.04 1.33
CA THR A 145 22.82 -0.72 1.79
C THR A 145 22.57 -2.22 1.81
N VAL A 146 23.52 -3.00 1.30
CA VAL A 146 23.50 -4.47 1.28
C VAL A 146 24.79 -4.98 1.89
N ASN A 147 24.71 -5.91 2.83
CA ASN A 147 25.87 -6.50 3.52
C ASN A 147 26.88 -5.46 4.10
N GLY A 148 26.37 -4.28 4.49
CA GLY A 148 27.17 -3.15 5.00
C GLY A 148 27.77 -2.22 3.93
N ILE A 149 27.55 -2.49 2.65
CA ILE A 149 28.03 -1.70 1.51
C ILE A 149 26.89 -0.84 0.96
N SER A 150 27.11 0.47 0.91
CA SER A 150 26.12 1.44 0.41
C SER A 150 26.22 1.61 -1.11
N TYR A 151 25.06 1.65 -1.77
CA TYR A 151 24.94 1.74 -3.23
C TYR A 151 24.30 3.07 -3.67
N TYR A 152 24.70 3.53 -4.84
CA TYR A 152 24.41 4.84 -5.42
C TYR A 152 24.11 4.70 -6.92
N LYS A 153 23.51 5.73 -7.54
CA LYS A 153 23.18 5.75 -8.97
C LYS A 153 23.75 7.03 -9.58
N ASP A 154 24.42 6.94 -10.73
CA ASP A 154 24.95 8.12 -11.42
C ASP A 154 23.93 8.79 -12.35
N ALA A 155 24.31 9.93 -12.94
CA ALA A 155 23.42 10.75 -13.78
C ALA A 155 22.96 10.00 -15.05
N GLU A 156 23.74 9.04 -15.49
CA GLU A 156 23.48 8.12 -16.59
C GLU A 156 22.62 6.90 -16.17
N GLY A 157 22.30 6.77 -14.88
CA GLY A 157 21.42 5.73 -14.33
C GLY A 157 22.12 4.45 -13.87
N ASN A 158 23.45 4.36 -13.93
CA ASN A 158 24.18 3.15 -13.57
C ASN A 158 24.32 3.03 -12.05
N LEU A 159 24.12 1.81 -11.54
CA LEU A 159 24.36 1.51 -10.12
C LEU A 159 25.86 1.40 -9.84
N TYR A 160 26.31 1.91 -8.69
CA TYR A 160 27.70 1.86 -8.26
C TYR A 160 27.83 1.82 -6.73
N TYR A 161 29.01 1.41 -6.25
CA TYR A 161 29.41 1.48 -4.84
C TYR A 161 30.83 2.06 -4.71
N PHE A 162 31.29 2.28 -3.49
CA PHE A 162 32.69 2.62 -3.20
C PHE A 162 33.40 1.46 -2.52
N ASP A 163 34.61 1.13 -2.97
CA ASP A 163 35.46 0.14 -2.29
C ASP A 163 36.05 0.68 -0.98
N ALA A 164 36.74 -0.20 -0.23
CA ALA A 164 37.39 0.16 1.04
C ALA A 164 38.56 1.17 0.89
N SER A 165 38.90 1.60 -0.33
CA SER A 165 39.87 2.66 -0.65
C SER A 165 39.20 3.91 -1.25
N CYS A 166 37.87 3.99 -1.22
CA CYS A 166 37.05 5.02 -1.86
C CYS A 166 37.18 5.14 -3.39
N ASN A 167 37.53 4.05 -4.10
CA ASN A 167 37.37 4.00 -5.55
C ASN A 167 35.89 3.77 -5.91
N LYS A 168 35.35 4.52 -6.89
CA LYS A 168 34.02 4.26 -7.46
C LYS A 168 34.05 3.00 -8.32
N THR A 169 33.23 2.01 -7.99
CA THR A 169 33.06 0.77 -8.77
C THR A 169 31.62 0.66 -9.27
N THR A 170 31.43 0.69 -10.60
CA THR A 170 30.13 0.46 -11.23
C THR A 170 29.74 -1.02 -11.14
N VAL A 171 28.50 -1.28 -10.75
CA VAL A 171 27.91 -2.63 -10.68
C VAL A 171 27.56 -3.07 -12.10
N THR A 172 27.86 -4.33 -12.45
CA THR A 172 27.56 -4.92 -13.77
C THR A 172 26.42 -5.92 -13.68
N ALA A 173 25.79 -6.24 -14.81
CA ALA A 173 24.85 -7.36 -14.90
C ALA A 173 25.54 -8.66 -14.47
N ALA A 174 24.82 -9.54 -13.75
CA ALA A 174 25.38 -10.79 -13.27
C ALA A 174 25.60 -11.77 -14.44
N THR A 175 26.84 -12.22 -14.62
CA THR A 175 27.17 -13.30 -15.56
C THR A 175 27.18 -14.64 -14.82
N PRO A 176 26.47 -15.68 -15.28
CA PRO A 176 26.52 -16.98 -14.62
C PRO A 176 27.90 -17.60 -14.76
N GLU A 177 28.54 -17.93 -13.62
CA GLU A 177 29.77 -18.69 -13.62
C GLU A 177 29.49 -20.17 -13.90
N SER A 178 30.26 -20.75 -14.82
CA SER A 178 30.20 -22.18 -15.11
C SER A 178 30.81 -22.98 -13.95
N SER A 179 30.07 -23.95 -13.42
CA SER A 179 30.50 -24.68 -12.23
C SER A 179 31.76 -25.50 -12.48
N SER A 180 32.78 -25.27 -11.65
CA SER A 180 33.96 -26.13 -11.57
C SER A 180 33.92 -26.91 -10.25
N SER A 181 34.03 -28.23 -10.35
CA SER A 181 33.85 -29.14 -9.22
C SER A 181 35.19 -29.49 -8.57
N GLU A 182 35.32 -29.22 -7.28
CA GLU A 182 36.29 -29.90 -6.40
C GLU A 182 35.61 -30.37 -5.10
N THR A 183 36.28 -31.30 -4.40
CA THR A 183 35.66 -32.26 -3.50
C THR A 183 35.84 -31.97 -2.01
N ILE A 184 34.81 -32.26 -1.22
CA ILE A 184 34.83 -32.23 0.25
C ILE A 184 35.84 -33.24 0.83
N SER A 185 36.50 -32.88 1.93
CA SER A 185 37.20 -33.79 2.85
C SER A 185 37.03 -33.33 4.31
N GLU A 186 37.28 -34.21 5.29
CA GLU A 186 36.65 -34.19 6.62
C GLU A 186 37.53 -33.60 7.76
N ASP A 187 36.97 -32.66 8.56
CA ASP A 187 37.07 -32.43 10.04
C ASP A 187 38.47 -32.36 10.75
N PRO A 188 38.62 -31.99 12.07
CA PRO A 188 37.65 -31.53 13.08
C PRO A 188 38.07 -30.35 14.05
N GLU A 189 37.11 -29.96 14.91
CA GLU A 189 37.21 -29.47 16.32
C GLU A 189 37.78 -28.08 16.77
N THR A 190 36.90 -27.29 17.45
CA THR A 190 37.11 -26.43 18.67
C THR A 190 37.94 -25.12 18.63
N ALA A 191 37.73 -24.07 19.48
CA ALA A 191 36.60 -23.68 20.37
C ALA A 191 36.70 -22.23 20.95
N ALA A 192 35.53 -21.66 21.31
CA ALA A 192 35.19 -20.77 22.45
C ALA A 192 35.94 -19.45 22.79
N SER A 193 35.19 -18.32 22.80
CA SER A 193 35.16 -17.22 23.82
C SER A 193 34.23 -16.08 23.33
N SER A 194 33.51 -15.24 24.09
CA SER A 194 32.87 -15.18 25.43
C SER A 194 32.88 -13.72 25.96
N ALA A 195 31.83 -13.30 26.69
CA ALA A 195 31.59 -11.95 27.27
C ALA A 195 31.25 -10.81 26.26
N SER A 196 30.47 -9.76 26.57
CA SER A 196 29.78 -9.35 27.82
C SER A 196 28.50 -8.50 27.59
N GLN A 197 27.53 -8.59 28.49
CA GLN A 197 26.37 -7.68 28.65
C GLN A 197 26.79 -6.30 29.23
N PRO A 198 26.03 -5.20 28.97
CA PRO A 198 24.85 -4.82 29.78
C PRO A 198 23.61 -4.45 28.91
N GLY A 199 22.40 -4.18 29.41
CA GLY A 199 21.86 -4.18 30.79
C GLY A 199 21.09 -2.88 31.14
N LEU A 200 19.91 -2.98 31.79
CA LEU A 200 18.96 -1.89 32.22
C LEU A 200 18.02 -1.32 31.12
N THR A 201 16.77 -0.85 31.37
CA THR A 201 15.66 -1.25 32.29
C THR A 201 14.31 -0.66 31.82
N SER A 202 13.20 -1.32 32.20
CA SER A 202 11.78 -0.89 32.27
C SER A 202 11.33 0.56 31.94
N SER A 203 10.37 0.66 31.01
CA SER A 203 8.98 1.18 31.16
C SER A 203 8.69 2.43 32.02
N GLU A 204 8.00 3.44 31.45
CA GLU A 204 6.57 3.71 31.75
C GLU A 204 5.89 4.74 30.80
N THR A 205 4.55 4.81 30.86
CA THR A 205 3.65 5.53 29.95
C THR A 205 3.18 6.89 30.51
N VAL A 206 3.12 7.95 29.69
CA VAL A 206 2.33 9.17 30.01
C VAL A 206 1.67 9.75 28.74
N THR A 207 0.37 10.05 28.82
CA THR A 207 -0.42 10.74 27.77
C THR A 207 -0.65 12.24 28.09
N PRO A 208 -1.03 13.07 27.10
CA PRO A 208 -0.80 14.54 27.15
C PRO A 208 -1.94 15.36 27.77
N GLU A 209 -1.67 16.63 28.04
CA GLU A 209 -2.69 17.66 28.36
C GLU A 209 -2.48 18.95 27.53
N SER A 210 -3.49 19.83 27.49
CA SER A 210 -3.71 20.83 26.43
C SER A 210 -3.74 22.28 26.92
N SER A 211 -3.48 23.25 26.03
CA SER A 211 -3.96 24.63 26.21
C SER A 211 -4.19 25.37 24.88
N ASN A 212 -5.33 26.07 24.77
CA ASN A 212 -5.74 26.92 23.64
C ASN A 212 -5.50 28.41 23.92
N SER A 213 -5.16 29.19 22.88
CA SER A 213 -5.71 30.54 22.49
C SER A 213 -4.70 31.28 21.59
N ASN A 214 -4.95 31.77 20.36
CA ASN A 214 -6.11 32.36 19.65
C ASN A 214 -6.16 33.92 19.68
N VAL A 215 -6.65 34.51 18.57
CA VAL A 215 -6.97 35.94 18.29
C VAL A 215 -5.84 36.85 17.72
N ALA A 216 -6.17 37.60 16.66
CA ALA A 216 -5.36 38.62 15.94
C ALA A 216 -5.91 40.06 16.24
N PRO A 217 -6.01 41.12 15.38
CA PRO A 217 -5.71 41.34 13.94
C PRO A 217 -5.06 42.74 13.62
N SER A 218 -5.30 43.28 12.41
CA SER A 218 -5.17 44.72 11.98
C SER A 218 -3.78 45.23 11.51
N SER A 219 -3.59 46.08 10.49
CA SER A 219 -4.42 46.56 9.35
C SER A 219 -3.65 47.53 8.40
N SER A 220 -4.05 47.63 7.11
CA SER A 220 -3.96 48.80 6.17
C SER A 220 -2.57 49.39 5.76
N ALA A 221 -2.36 50.03 4.59
CA ALA A 221 -3.06 50.06 3.28
C ALA A 221 -2.25 50.87 2.20
N ASP A 222 -2.52 50.63 0.90
CA ASP A 222 -2.31 51.53 -0.28
C ASP A 222 -0.85 51.91 -0.69
N ALA A 223 -0.50 52.32 -1.94
CA ALA A 223 -1.28 52.55 -3.16
C ALA A 223 -0.47 52.46 -4.49
N THR A 224 -1.12 52.11 -5.61
CA THR A 224 -0.82 52.47 -7.04
C THR A 224 0.51 52.07 -7.72
N ALA A 225 0.61 51.83 -9.06
CA ALA A 225 -0.37 51.46 -10.11
C ALA A 225 0.33 51.12 -11.46
N ASN A 226 -0.42 50.47 -12.39
CA ASN A 226 -0.24 50.46 -13.86
C ASN A 226 0.94 49.62 -14.45
N SER A 227 0.80 48.73 -15.46
CA SER A 227 -0.30 48.07 -16.21
C SER A 227 0.34 46.97 -17.13
N SER A 228 -0.26 46.21 -18.07
CA SER A 228 -1.59 46.19 -18.74
C SER A 228 -1.99 44.76 -19.17
N ALA A 229 -2.80 44.03 -18.40
CA ALA A 229 -3.57 42.86 -18.88
C ALA A 229 -4.77 42.63 -17.95
N SER A 230 -5.99 42.54 -18.50
CA SER A 230 -7.22 42.63 -17.70
C SER A 230 -7.64 41.31 -17.04
N VAL A 231 -6.86 40.87 -16.06
CA VAL A 231 -7.40 40.08 -14.94
C VAL A 231 -8.37 40.97 -14.18
N VAL A 232 -9.59 40.50 -13.90
CA VAL A 232 -10.55 41.26 -13.08
C VAL A 232 -10.19 41.09 -11.62
N THR A 233 -9.57 42.11 -11.03
CA THR A 233 -9.37 42.18 -9.57
C THR A 233 -10.73 42.32 -8.85
N PRO A 234 -10.99 41.60 -7.75
CA PRO A 234 -12.30 41.63 -7.08
C PRO A 234 -12.72 43.02 -6.60
N SER A 235 -13.73 43.61 -7.24
CA SER A 235 -14.33 44.87 -6.81
C SER A 235 -15.12 44.69 -5.52
N ASN A 236 -14.84 45.54 -4.53
CA ASN A 236 -15.58 45.77 -3.27
C ASN A 236 -15.23 44.90 -2.04
N GLY A 237 -14.29 43.95 -2.11
CA GLY A 237 -13.71 43.30 -0.92
C GLY A 237 -14.64 42.40 -0.10
N SER A 238 -15.86 42.15 -0.57
CA SER A 238 -16.81 41.17 -0.02
C SER A 238 -16.79 39.89 -0.85
N VAL A 239 -16.93 38.74 -0.19
CA VAL A 239 -17.06 37.42 -0.84
C VAL A 239 -18.37 37.39 -1.65
N PRO A 240 -18.35 36.99 -2.94
CA PRO A 240 -19.56 36.73 -3.72
C PRO A 240 -20.44 35.71 -3.02
N THR A 241 -21.70 36.07 -2.79
CA THR A 241 -22.67 35.25 -2.04
C THR A 241 -23.76 34.75 -2.96
N ILE A 242 -23.81 33.43 -3.18
CA ILE A 242 -24.76 32.75 -4.06
C ILE A 242 -25.85 32.11 -3.20
N SER A 243 -27.10 32.45 -3.48
CA SER A 243 -28.27 31.94 -2.76
C SER A 243 -29.20 31.19 -3.71
N TYR A 244 -29.50 29.93 -3.40
CA TYR A 244 -30.44 29.09 -4.14
C TYR A 244 -31.84 29.13 -3.55
N ALA A 245 -32.84 29.35 -4.40
CA ALA A 245 -34.26 29.33 -4.06
C ALA A 245 -35.07 28.64 -5.17
N ALA A 246 -36.40 28.49 -4.98
CA ALA A 246 -37.28 27.76 -5.89
C ALA A 246 -37.26 28.22 -7.38
N ASN A 247 -36.77 29.43 -7.66
CA ASN A 247 -36.70 30.00 -9.01
C ASN A 247 -35.28 29.94 -9.64
N GLY A 248 -34.32 29.27 -8.99
CA GLY A 248 -32.91 29.25 -9.37
C GLY A 248 -31.99 29.95 -8.36
N ALA A 249 -30.81 30.40 -8.81
CA ALA A 249 -29.84 31.10 -7.98
C ALA A 249 -29.92 32.64 -8.14
N THR A 250 -29.43 33.35 -7.12
CA THR A 250 -29.07 34.77 -7.19
C THR A 250 -27.64 34.98 -6.66
N VAL A 251 -26.96 36.03 -7.09
CA VAL A 251 -25.62 36.40 -6.61
C VAL A 251 -25.59 37.83 -6.09
N GLU A 252 -25.07 38.00 -4.87
CA GLU A 252 -24.70 39.28 -4.27
C GLU A 252 -23.18 39.43 -4.23
N ASN A 253 -22.67 40.67 -4.11
CA ASN A 253 -21.23 40.99 -4.12
C ASN A 253 -20.46 40.41 -5.33
N ASN A 254 -21.11 40.32 -6.50
CA ASN A 254 -20.48 39.76 -7.70
C ASN A 254 -19.24 40.57 -8.11
N ASN A 255 -18.09 39.90 -8.15
CA ASN A 255 -16.78 40.40 -8.57
C ASN A 255 -16.58 40.39 -10.10
N ASN A 256 -17.64 40.13 -10.87
CA ASN A 256 -17.67 39.84 -12.31
C ASN A 256 -17.08 38.46 -12.68
N CYS A 257 -16.79 37.60 -11.70
CA CYS A 257 -16.34 36.23 -11.92
C CYS A 257 -17.46 35.18 -11.76
N VAL A 258 -18.70 35.62 -11.52
CA VAL A 258 -19.88 34.75 -11.40
C VAL A 258 -20.92 35.13 -12.46
N THR A 259 -21.32 34.16 -13.28
CA THR A 259 -22.51 34.26 -14.16
C THR A 259 -23.60 33.33 -13.65
N VAL A 260 -24.86 33.79 -13.66
CA VAL A 260 -26.01 33.01 -13.17
C VAL A 260 -27.10 32.94 -14.25
N THR A 261 -27.52 31.73 -14.60
CA THR A 261 -28.59 31.45 -15.58
C THR A 261 -29.52 30.38 -15.02
N GLY A 262 -30.66 30.79 -14.45
CA GLY A 262 -31.57 29.86 -13.78
C GLY A 262 -30.92 29.25 -12.53
N GLY A 263 -30.82 27.93 -12.46
CA GLY A 263 -30.04 27.21 -11.45
C GLY A 263 -28.55 27.06 -11.76
N GLU A 264 -28.10 27.42 -12.97
CA GLU A 264 -26.69 27.26 -13.37
C GLU A 264 -25.86 28.47 -12.92
N VAL A 265 -24.75 28.20 -12.25
CA VAL A 265 -23.81 29.18 -11.69
C VAL A 265 -22.41 28.86 -12.22
N GLU A 266 -21.87 29.75 -13.05
CA GLU A 266 -20.56 29.63 -13.65
C GLU A 266 -19.55 30.53 -12.94
N ILE A 267 -18.42 29.95 -12.51
CA ILE A 267 -17.29 30.66 -11.86
C ILE A 267 -16.08 30.66 -12.81
N THR A 268 -15.53 31.85 -13.07
CA THR A 268 -14.45 32.06 -14.06
C THR A 268 -13.13 32.60 -13.48
N CYS A 269 -13.03 32.80 -12.17
CA CYS A 269 -11.81 33.24 -11.48
C CYS A 269 -11.58 32.48 -10.16
N ALA A 270 -10.33 32.43 -9.70
CA ALA A 270 -9.99 32.04 -8.33
C ALA A 270 -10.61 32.94 -7.25
N GLY A 271 -10.63 32.42 -6.01
CA GLY A 271 -11.15 33.10 -4.83
C GLY A 271 -12.22 32.30 -4.09
N ASP A 272 -12.74 32.91 -3.02
CA ASP A 272 -13.86 32.39 -2.22
C ASP A 272 -15.22 32.74 -2.82
N TYR A 273 -16.15 31.78 -2.76
CA TYR A 273 -17.54 31.92 -3.15
C TYR A 273 -18.42 31.25 -2.10
N ASP A 274 -19.31 32.00 -1.45
CA ASP A 274 -20.20 31.50 -0.40
C ASP A 274 -21.53 31.00 -1.00
N PHE A 275 -21.93 29.76 -0.70
CA PHE A 275 -23.13 29.11 -1.25
C PHE A 275 -24.12 28.70 -0.15
N SER A 276 -25.40 29.01 -0.34
CA SER A 276 -26.47 28.61 0.59
C SER A 276 -27.82 28.40 -0.12
N GLY A 277 -28.82 27.90 0.61
CA GLY A 277 -30.19 27.75 0.13
C GLY A 277 -30.49 26.38 -0.48
N SER A 278 -31.58 26.28 -1.25
CA SER A 278 -32.07 25.00 -1.78
C SER A 278 -32.69 25.13 -3.17
N TYR A 279 -32.30 24.25 -4.09
CA TYR A 279 -32.84 24.18 -5.44
C TYR A 279 -32.79 22.76 -6.04
N SER A 280 -33.71 22.48 -6.97
CA SER A 280 -33.79 21.22 -7.71
C SER A 280 -34.22 21.47 -9.16
N GLY A 281 -33.41 21.05 -10.13
CA GLY A 281 -33.65 21.30 -11.55
C GLY A 281 -32.62 20.61 -12.47
N ALA A 282 -32.85 20.63 -13.79
CA ALA A 282 -31.91 20.07 -14.78
C ALA A 282 -30.70 20.98 -15.06
N ASP A 283 -30.79 22.23 -14.61
CA ASP A 283 -29.80 23.30 -14.69
C ASP A 283 -29.09 23.56 -13.34
N ALA A 284 -29.48 22.85 -12.27
CA ALA A 284 -28.97 23.05 -10.91
C ALA A 284 -27.50 22.64 -10.74
N GLN A 285 -26.58 23.49 -11.20
CA GLN A 285 -25.14 23.19 -11.27
C GLN A 285 -24.27 24.40 -10.92
N ILE A 286 -23.21 24.14 -10.16
CA ILE A 286 -22.06 25.02 -9.98
C ILE A 286 -20.95 24.53 -10.92
N ARG A 287 -20.62 25.30 -11.96
CA ARG A 287 -19.58 25.00 -12.96
C ARG A 287 -18.36 25.89 -12.73
N VAL A 288 -17.19 25.31 -12.49
CA VAL A 288 -15.92 26.05 -12.37
C VAL A 288 -15.14 25.93 -13.67
N TYR A 289 -14.82 27.08 -14.26
CA TYR A 289 -14.06 27.23 -15.51
C TYR A 289 -13.05 28.38 -15.33
N SER A 290 -12.20 28.26 -14.31
CA SER A 290 -11.16 29.23 -13.96
C SER A 290 -9.85 28.89 -14.67
N PRO A 291 -9.08 29.88 -15.17
CA PRO A 291 -7.74 29.64 -15.71
C PRO A 291 -6.80 28.92 -14.73
N LYS A 292 -5.89 28.11 -15.27
CA LYS A 292 -4.88 27.36 -14.50
C LYS A 292 -3.66 28.21 -14.04
N SER A 293 -3.78 29.53 -14.10
CA SER A 293 -2.80 30.51 -13.63
C SER A 293 -2.99 30.90 -12.16
N ASP A 294 -4.11 30.51 -11.55
CA ASP A 294 -4.64 31.20 -10.37
C ASP A 294 -4.48 30.37 -9.07
N SER A 295 -4.77 30.98 -7.92
CA SER A 295 -4.59 30.38 -6.58
C SER A 295 -5.65 29.33 -6.17
N GLY A 296 -6.65 29.06 -7.02
CA GLY A 296 -7.70 28.06 -6.82
C GLY A 296 -9.07 28.61 -6.40
N VAL A 297 -10.10 27.80 -6.55
CA VAL A 297 -11.51 28.18 -6.33
C VAL A 297 -12.06 27.54 -5.06
N TYR A 298 -12.61 28.33 -4.14
CA TYR A 298 -13.13 27.87 -2.85
C TYR A 298 -14.67 27.98 -2.78
N LEU A 299 -15.34 26.83 -2.90
CA LEU A 299 -16.79 26.69 -2.83
C LEU A 299 -17.20 26.47 -1.36
N ASN A 300 -17.52 27.57 -0.66
CA ASN A 300 -17.86 27.58 0.76
C ASN A 300 -19.34 27.26 0.98
N LEU A 301 -19.64 26.00 1.32
CA LEU A 301 -21.02 25.51 1.44
C LEU A 301 -21.59 25.75 2.85
N ARG A 302 -22.68 26.53 2.93
CA ARG A 302 -23.33 27.01 4.15
C ARG A 302 -24.79 26.60 4.24
N GLY A 303 -25.04 25.30 4.30
CA GLY A 303 -26.40 24.73 4.29
C GLY A 303 -26.99 24.64 2.89
N LEU A 304 -26.17 24.40 1.87
CA LEU A 304 -26.61 24.23 0.48
C LEU A 304 -27.30 22.87 0.29
N THR A 305 -28.47 22.86 -0.35
CA THR A 305 -29.10 21.65 -0.89
C THR A 305 -29.31 21.79 -2.39
N LEU A 306 -28.56 21.05 -3.20
CA LEU A 306 -28.58 21.17 -4.66
C LEU A 306 -28.81 19.82 -5.34
N THR A 307 -29.98 19.65 -5.94
CA THR A 307 -30.36 18.45 -6.70
C THR A 307 -30.36 18.76 -8.19
N ASN A 308 -29.36 18.28 -8.90
CA ASN A 308 -29.38 18.28 -10.36
C ASN A 308 -30.15 17.05 -10.83
N THR A 309 -31.10 17.20 -11.74
CA THR A 309 -31.91 16.06 -12.26
C THR A 309 -31.40 15.51 -13.60
N ALA A 310 -30.31 16.05 -14.14
CA ALA A 310 -29.83 15.78 -15.50
C ALA A 310 -28.29 15.76 -15.68
N ASP A 311 -27.53 16.20 -14.67
CA ASP A 311 -26.07 16.27 -14.67
C ASP A 311 -25.52 16.33 -13.22
N ALA A 312 -24.28 16.78 -13.01
CA ALA A 312 -23.68 16.99 -11.68
C ALA A 312 -24.12 18.31 -11.02
N PRO A 313 -24.35 18.35 -9.69
CA PRO A 313 -24.46 19.59 -8.91
C PRO A 313 -23.17 20.42 -8.86
N ILE A 314 -21.99 19.78 -8.85
CA ILE A 314 -20.70 20.47 -8.91
C ILE A 314 -19.84 19.87 -10.02
N TYR A 315 -19.40 20.72 -10.95
CA TYR A 315 -18.47 20.35 -12.00
C TYR A 315 -17.32 21.36 -12.14
N SER A 316 -16.13 20.99 -11.67
CA SER A 316 -14.90 21.73 -11.94
C SER A 316 -14.29 21.28 -13.27
N GLN A 317 -14.71 21.94 -14.35
CA GLN A 317 -14.20 21.69 -15.70
C GLN A 317 -12.75 22.17 -15.86
N MET A 318 -12.41 23.33 -15.27
CA MET A 318 -11.05 23.85 -15.30
C MET A 318 -10.77 24.67 -14.03
N SER A 319 -9.67 24.37 -13.35
CA SER A 319 -9.08 25.22 -12.31
C SER A 319 -7.63 24.81 -12.07
N SER A 320 -6.83 25.64 -11.39
CA SER A 320 -5.55 25.17 -10.85
C SER A 320 -5.77 24.08 -9.80
N LYS A 321 -6.68 24.34 -8.86
CA LYS A 321 -7.25 23.41 -7.84
C LYS A 321 -8.64 23.93 -7.44
N THR A 322 -9.57 23.04 -7.10
CA THR A 322 -10.88 23.39 -6.53
C THR A 322 -11.06 22.83 -5.13
N PHE A 323 -11.60 23.63 -4.22
CA PHE A 323 -11.86 23.31 -2.82
C PHE A 323 -13.37 23.32 -2.55
N VAL A 324 -13.93 22.21 -2.07
CA VAL A 324 -15.30 22.16 -1.53
C VAL A 324 -15.20 22.24 -0.01
N VAL A 325 -15.71 23.34 0.55
CA VAL A 325 -15.53 23.68 1.98
C VAL A 325 -16.86 23.58 2.71
N ALA A 326 -17.11 22.47 3.40
CA ALA A 326 -18.30 22.31 4.25
C ALA A 326 -18.12 23.12 5.54
N LYS A 327 -18.84 24.24 5.68
CA LYS A 327 -18.62 25.16 6.80
C LYS A 327 -19.20 24.60 8.11
N SER A 328 -18.48 24.84 9.20
CA SER A 328 -18.81 24.34 10.55
C SER A 328 -20.25 24.63 10.95
N GLY A 329 -20.90 23.66 11.61
CA GLY A 329 -22.30 23.77 12.02
C GLY A 329 -23.34 23.71 10.89
N THR A 330 -22.95 23.40 9.64
CA THR A 330 -23.89 23.29 8.50
C THR A 330 -23.93 21.88 7.90
N THR A 331 -25.09 21.49 7.36
CA THR A 331 -25.28 20.26 6.59
C THR A 331 -25.59 20.60 5.15
N ASN A 332 -24.79 20.07 4.23
CA ASN A 332 -24.84 20.37 2.81
C ASN A 332 -25.18 19.08 2.05
N THR A 333 -26.13 19.12 1.12
CA THR A 333 -26.61 17.93 0.39
C THR A 333 -26.55 18.15 -1.11
N LEU A 334 -25.86 17.26 -1.82
CA LEU A 334 -25.73 17.27 -3.27
C LEU A 334 -26.26 15.95 -3.85
N SER A 335 -27.04 16.03 -4.92
CA SER A 335 -27.56 14.86 -5.65
C SER A 335 -27.54 15.10 -7.15
N ASP A 336 -26.94 14.20 -7.91
CA ASP A 336 -26.99 14.23 -9.39
C ASP A 336 -28.23 13.52 -9.95
N GLY A 337 -28.40 13.62 -11.27
CA GLY A 337 -29.35 12.79 -12.01
C GLY A 337 -28.84 11.36 -12.15
N SER A 338 -29.73 10.40 -12.42
CA SER A 338 -29.35 9.03 -12.81
C SER A 338 -28.93 8.89 -14.27
N THR A 339 -28.88 10.00 -15.02
CA THR A 339 -28.42 10.10 -16.40
C THR A 339 -27.63 11.40 -16.58
N ARG A 340 -26.89 11.51 -17.69
CA ARG A 340 -26.22 12.76 -18.11
C ARG A 340 -26.83 13.20 -19.44
N THR A 341 -27.37 14.42 -19.48
CA THR A 341 -27.97 15.00 -20.71
C THR A 341 -27.31 16.31 -21.14
N LYS A 342 -26.31 16.81 -20.40
CA LYS A 342 -25.42 17.88 -20.84
C LYS A 342 -24.12 17.30 -21.40
N SER A 343 -23.42 18.10 -22.19
CA SER A 343 -22.06 17.82 -22.65
C SER A 343 -21.37 19.16 -22.88
N TYR A 344 -20.14 19.29 -22.41
CA TYR A 344 -19.45 20.57 -22.30
C TYR A 344 -18.27 20.61 -23.26
N THR A 345 -18.17 21.64 -24.08
CA THR A 345 -17.02 21.83 -24.97
C THR A 345 -15.98 22.73 -24.33
N TYR A 346 -14.71 22.38 -24.51
CA TYR A 346 -13.58 23.25 -24.22
C TYR A 346 -12.53 23.12 -25.33
N VAL A 347 -11.60 24.08 -25.38
CA VAL A 347 -10.43 24.02 -26.26
C VAL A 347 -9.21 23.68 -25.41
N ASN A 348 -8.49 22.62 -25.76
CA ASN A 348 -7.29 22.21 -25.02
C ASN A 348 -6.05 23.05 -25.41
N SER A 349 -4.91 22.79 -24.75
CA SER A 349 -3.61 23.41 -25.06
C SER A 349 -3.17 23.29 -26.52
N ASN A 350 -3.67 22.27 -27.22
CA ASN A 350 -3.32 21.95 -28.61
C ASN A 350 -4.29 22.62 -29.62
N ASN A 351 -5.14 23.53 -29.14
CA ASN A 351 -6.19 24.22 -29.89
C ASN A 351 -7.25 23.28 -30.50
N GLU A 352 -7.47 22.11 -29.89
CA GLU A 352 -8.51 21.15 -30.29
C GLU A 352 -9.77 21.33 -29.44
N THR A 353 -10.95 21.36 -30.08
CA THR A 353 -12.22 21.24 -29.37
C THR A 353 -12.38 19.82 -28.84
N LYS A 354 -12.47 19.67 -27.52
CA LYS A 354 -12.83 18.41 -26.84
C LYS A 354 -14.24 18.52 -26.27
N VAL A 355 -14.83 17.36 -25.96
CA VAL A 355 -16.14 17.24 -25.29
C VAL A 355 -15.93 16.52 -23.97
N ASP A 356 -16.39 17.12 -22.88
CA ASP A 356 -16.50 16.47 -21.57
C ASP A 356 -17.94 16.05 -21.29
N THR A 357 -18.07 14.92 -20.60
CA THR A 357 -19.22 14.59 -19.75
C THR A 357 -18.78 14.51 -18.29
N THR A 358 -19.73 14.58 -17.37
CA THR A 358 -19.46 14.58 -15.93
C THR A 358 -19.69 13.19 -15.34
N SER A 359 -18.73 12.67 -14.57
CA SER A 359 -18.69 11.25 -14.17
C SER A 359 -18.99 10.98 -12.69
N ALA A 360 -19.47 11.98 -11.95
CA ALA A 360 -19.83 11.90 -10.53
C ALA A 360 -20.82 13.00 -10.10
N CYS A 361 -21.25 13.00 -8.83
CA CYS A 361 -22.06 14.07 -8.25
C CYS A 361 -21.23 15.33 -7.93
N ILE A 362 -20.03 15.14 -7.37
CA ILE A 362 -18.96 16.15 -7.38
C ILE A 362 -17.90 15.65 -8.35
N TYR A 363 -17.76 16.30 -9.51
CA TYR A 363 -16.75 15.93 -10.52
C TYR A 363 -15.76 17.06 -10.79
N ALA A 364 -14.48 16.74 -10.94
CA ALA A 364 -13.45 17.66 -11.39
C ALA A 364 -12.52 17.03 -12.45
N LYS A 365 -12.04 17.86 -13.39
CA LYS A 365 -10.94 17.49 -14.30
C LYS A 365 -9.57 17.63 -13.63
N ASP A 366 -9.49 18.53 -12.64
CA ASP A 366 -8.29 18.95 -11.93
C ASP A 366 -8.38 18.61 -10.43
N ASP A 367 -7.30 18.87 -9.68
CA ASP A 367 -7.21 18.62 -8.23
C ASP A 367 -8.45 19.09 -7.46
N LEU A 368 -9.01 18.16 -6.66
CA LEU A 368 -10.20 18.39 -5.85
C LEU A 368 -9.87 18.17 -4.37
N THR A 369 -10.10 19.18 -3.54
CA THR A 369 -9.93 19.07 -2.08
C THR A 369 -11.26 19.25 -1.36
N ILE A 370 -11.64 18.29 -0.52
CA ILE A 370 -12.77 18.40 0.40
C ILE A 370 -12.25 18.79 1.78
N LYS A 371 -12.80 19.84 2.39
CA LYS A 371 -12.33 20.34 3.69
C LYS A 371 -13.41 21.02 4.54
N GLY A 372 -13.07 21.29 5.79
CA GLY A 372 -13.92 21.96 6.78
C GLY A 372 -14.33 21.06 7.92
N GLU A 373 -15.44 21.44 8.57
CA GLU A 373 -15.98 20.84 9.80
C GLU A 373 -17.50 20.57 9.70
N GLY A 374 -18.12 21.00 8.59
CA GLY A 374 -19.53 20.76 8.33
C GLY A 374 -19.81 19.31 7.91
N THR A 375 -21.09 19.01 7.72
CA THR A 375 -21.54 17.78 7.07
C THR A 375 -21.72 18.00 5.58
N LEU A 376 -21.27 17.03 4.77
CA LEU A 376 -21.46 16.93 3.33
C LEU A 376 -22.11 15.57 3.01
N ILE A 377 -23.27 15.59 2.35
CA ILE A 377 -24.02 14.41 1.91
C ILE A 377 -24.00 14.42 0.38
N VAL A 378 -23.49 13.34 -0.23
CA VAL A 378 -23.29 13.23 -1.68
C VAL A 378 -24.02 12.00 -2.22
N LYS A 379 -24.88 12.21 -3.22
CA LYS A 379 -25.64 11.14 -3.88
C LYS A 379 -25.25 11.09 -5.36
N GLY A 380 -24.41 10.13 -5.71
CA GLY A 380 -24.00 9.79 -7.08
C GLY A 380 -24.88 8.70 -7.67
N ASN A 381 -26.07 9.08 -8.11
CA ASN A 381 -27.09 8.21 -8.70
C ASN A 381 -26.75 7.77 -10.14
N TYR A 382 -25.88 8.49 -10.87
CA TYR A 382 -25.43 8.09 -12.20
C TYR A 382 -24.24 7.13 -12.16
N ASN A 383 -23.21 7.47 -11.40
CA ASN A 383 -21.91 6.77 -11.40
C ASN A 383 -21.22 6.96 -10.04
N ASN A 384 -20.08 7.68 -9.99
CA ASN A 384 -19.31 7.85 -8.77
C ASN A 384 -19.91 8.91 -7.83
N GLY A 385 -19.58 8.86 -6.55
CA GLY A 385 -19.96 9.89 -5.56
C GLY A 385 -19.15 11.18 -5.73
N ILE A 386 -17.88 11.12 -5.34
CA ILE A 386 -16.90 12.21 -5.49
C ILE A 386 -15.76 11.71 -6.39
N HIS A 387 -15.46 12.42 -7.47
CA HIS A 387 -14.47 12.00 -8.46
C HIS A 387 -13.62 13.16 -8.99
N THR A 388 -12.31 13.00 -9.06
CA THR A 388 -11.46 13.81 -9.94
C THR A 388 -10.57 12.95 -10.84
N SER A 389 -10.34 13.44 -12.06
CA SER A 389 -9.36 12.88 -13.00
C SER A 389 -7.91 13.27 -12.70
N ASN A 390 -7.64 13.84 -11.51
CA ASN A 390 -6.29 14.04 -10.96
C ASN A 390 -6.32 13.70 -9.45
N ASP A 391 -5.84 14.59 -8.57
CA ASP A 391 -5.68 14.29 -7.14
C ASP A 391 -6.89 14.64 -6.27
N LEU A 392 -7.45 13.65 -5.57
CA LEU A 392 -8.51 13.82 -4.57
C LEU A 392 -7.93 13.91 -3.16
N ARG A 393 -8.21 14.99 -2.44
CA ARG A 393 -7.63 15.27 -1.12
C ARG A 393 -8.69 15.56 -0.06
N PHE A 394 -8.57 14.96 1.13
CA PHE A 394 -9.41 15.25 2.29
C PHE A 394 -8.59 15.93 3.38
N ARG A 395 -9.06 17.10 3.85
CA ARG A 395 -8.26 18.06 4.63
C ARG A 395 -9.05 18.72 5.76
N GLY A 396 -9.31 17.96 6.83
CA GLY A 396 -9.94 18.44 8.07
C GLY A 396 -11.04 17.51 8.57
N ALA A 397 -11.64 17.84 9.72
CA ALA A 397 -12.66 17.02 10.39
C ALA A 397 -14.05 17.08 9.73
N THR A 398 -14.12 16.99 8.40
CA THR A 398 -15.38 17.05 7.65
C THR A 398 -16.15 15.74 7.84
N THR A 399 -17.45 15.81 8.11
CA THR A 399 -18.34 14.64 8.12
C THR A 399 -18.89 14.43 6.72
N ILE A 400 -18.59 13.30 6.08
CA ILE A 400 -18.86 13.03 4.66
C ILE A 400 -19.65 11.73 4.55
N ASN A 401 -20.82 11.80 3.90
CA ASN A 401 -21.70 10.66 3.68
C ASN A 401 -21.93 10.49 2.17
N VAL A 402 -21.44 9.40 1.59
CA VAL A 402 -21.49 9.16 0.14
C VAL A 402 -22.33 7.92 -0.16
N THR A 403 -23.33 8.06 -1.01
CA THR A 403 -24.03 6.94 -1.67
C THR A 403 -23.78 7.02 -3.17
N ALA A 404 -23.24 5.97 -3.77
CA ALA A 404 -22.85 5.95 -5.19
C ALA A 404 -23.40 4.70 -5.93
N ALA A 405 -23.75 4.88 -7.20
CA ALA A 405 -24.14 3.79 -8.09
C ALA A 405 -22.90 2.96 -8.51
N ASN A 406 -21.77 3.63 -8.70
CA ASN A 406 -20.44 3.05 -8.89
C ASN A 406 -19.56 3.44 -7.69
N ASN A 407 -18.29 3.79 -7.91
CA ASN A 407 -17.31 4.08 -6.85
C ASN A 407 -17.72 5.21 -5.90
N GLY A 408 -17.49 5.04 -4.60
CA GLY A 408 -17.73 6.07 -3.58
C GLY A 408 -16.84 7.29 -3.78
N LEU A 409 -15.54 7.10 -3.59
CA LEU A 409 -14.50 8.11 -3.79
C LEU A 409 -13.53 7.67 -4.91
N LYS A 410 -13.21 8.57 -5.85
CA LYS A 410 -12.21 8.29 -6.89
C LYS A 410 -11.30 9.49 -7.15
N GLY A 411 -10.00 9.31 -7.03
CA GLY A 411 -9.01 10.28 -7.49
C GLY A 411 -8.04 9.54 -8.38
N LYS A 412 -8.06 9.78 -9.70
CA LYS A 412 -7.27 8.96 -10.63
C LYS A 412 -5.79 8.97 -10.23
N GLY A 413 -5.25 10.16 -9.97
CA GLY A 413 -3.88 10.35 -9.49
C GLY A 413 -3.65 9.85 -8.06
N ILE A 414 -4.44 10.32 -7.09
CA ILE A 414 -4.36 9.87 -5.69
C ILE A 414 -5.70 10.07 -4.98
N VAL A 415 -5.99 9.23 -3.98
CA VAL A 415 -6.90 9.57 -2.88
C VAL A 415 -6.11 9.72 -1.59
N ASP A 416 -5.97 10.94 -1.10
CA ASP A 416 -5.12 11.28 0.06
C ASP A 416 -5.94 11.84 1.22
N ILE A 417 -6.13 11.04 2.27
CA ILE A 417 -6.96 11.33 3.44
C ILE A 417 -6.07 11.64 4.65
N GLU A 418 -6.03 12.91 5.05
CA GLU A 418 -5.36 13.32 6.29
C GLU A 418 -6.27 13.19 7.51
N ASN A 419 -7.56 13.53 7.37
CA ASN A 419 -8.57 13.42 8.42
C ASN A 419 -9.98 13.47 7.82
N GLY A 420 -10.99 13.09 8.61
CA GLY A 420 -12.42 13.15 8.29
C GLY A 420 -13.23 12.15 9.11
N ASN A 421 -14.55 12.21 8.96
CA ASN A 421 -15.46 11.10 9.28
C ASN A 421 -16.21 10.74 7.99
N ILE A 422 -15.81 9.66 7.33
CA ILE A 422 -16.18 9.34 5.95
C ILE A 422 -16.96 8.03 5.93
N THR A 423 -18.27 8.11 5.66
CA THR A 423 -19.15 6.95 5.48
C THR A 423 -19.50 6.78 4.00
N ILE A 424 -19.28 5.58 3.46
CA ILE A 424 -19.45 5.26 2.04
C ILE A 424 -20.40 4.07 1.86
N ALA A 425 -21.27 4.13 0.85
CA ALA A 425 -22.00 3.00 0.28
C ALA A 425 -21.94 3.06 -1.25
N ALA A 426 -21.09 2.23 -1.86
CA ALA A 426 -20.98 2.04 -3.31
C ALA A 426 -21.80 0.82 -3.74
N THR A 427 -22.51 0.94 -4.87
CA THR A 427 -23.53 -0.07 -5.24
C THR A 427 -22.97 -1.18 -6.11
N ASN A 428 -22.16 -0.86 -7.12
CA ASN A 428 -21.61 -1.80 -8.12
C ASN A 428 -20.10 -1.60 -8.36
N GLY A 429 -19.40 -0.92 -7.46
CA GLY A 429 -17.99 -0.53 -7.58
C GLY A 429 -17.39 -0.20 -6.21
N ASP A 430 -16.22 0.43 -6.22
CA ASP A 430 -15.35 0.47 -5.05
C ASP A 430 -15.81 1.42 -3.94
N GLY A 431 -15.38 1.17 -2.71
CA GLY A 431 -15.43 2.20 -1.66
C GLY A 431 -14.55 3.40 -2.03
N ILE A 432 -13.27 3.14 -2.31
CA ILE A 432 -12.24 4.13 -2.65
C ILE A 432 -11.35 3.57 -3.77
N LYS A 433 -11.16 4.30 -4.89
CA LYS A 433 -10.27 3.90 -6.01
C LYS A 433 -9.23 4.97 -6.40
N SER A 434 -8.02 4.53 -6.77
CA SER A 434 -7.04 5.31 -7.54
C SER A 434 -6.35 4.44 -8.60
N ASP A 435 -6.33 4.91 -9.86
CA ASP A 435 -6.15 4.09 -11.06
C ASP A 435 -5.35 4.77 -12.20
N GLU A 436 -4.53 5.77 -11.88
CA GLU A 436 -3.54 6.27 -12.84
C GLU A 436 -2.40 5.25 -13.01
N GLY A 437 -2.09 4.90 -14.25
CA GLY A 437 -1.16 3.83 -14.61
C GLY A 437 -1.85 2.57 -15.15
N GLU A 438 -3.05 2.24 -14.67
CA GLU A 438 -3.81 1.04 -15.06
C GLU A 438 -4.04 0.97 -16.58
N ASP A 439 -4.56 2.06 -17.18
CA ASP A 439 -4.76 2.20 -18.64
C ASP A 439 -3.48 1.98 -19.48
N ALA A 440 -2.30 2.13 -18.86
CA ALA A 440 -0.99 2.12 -19.50
C ALA A 440 -0.13 0.91 -19.10
N GLY A 441 -0.62 0.03 -18.23
CA GLY A 441 0.12 -1.12 -17.69
C GLY A 441 1.48 -0.76 -17.08
N SER A 442 1.61 0.45 -16.52
CA SER A 442 2.90 0.99 -16.05
C SER A 442 2.74 1.97 -14.90
N ILE A 443 3.68 1.93 -13.95
CA ILE A 443 3.68 2.84 -12.79
C ILE A 443 3.93 4.28 -13.25
N VAL A 444 3.05 5.17 -12.84
CA VAL A 444 3.24 6.62 -12.96
C VAL A 444 3.71 7.14 -11.60
N ASP A 445 4.86 7.81 -11.57
CA ASP A 445 5.45 8.32 -10.34
C ASP A 445 4.48 9.21 -9.55
N ASN A 446 4.42 8.99 -8.22
CA ASN A 446 3.52 9.65 -7.29
C ASN A 446 2.01 9.61 -7.70
N LYS A 447 1.59 8.59 -8.46
CA LYS A 447 0.20 8.39 -8.93
C LYS A 447 -0.27 6.93 -8.83
N GLY A 448 -1.59 6.71 -8.87
CA GLY A 448 -2.24 5.40 -8.71
C GLY A 448 -2.37 4.97 -7.24
N ILE A 449 -2.52 5.92 -6.31
CA ILE A 449 -2.25 5.73 -4.88
C ILE A 449 -3.49 5.97 -4.01
N VAL A 450 -3.66 5.19 -2.94
CA VAL A 450 -4.52 5.55 -1.80
C VAL A 450 -3.67 5.72 -0.56
N ASN A 451 -3.69 6.91 0.05
CA ASN A 451 -2.88 7.27 1.21
C ASN A 451 -3.78 7.73 2.35
N ILE A 452 -3.76 7.02 3.48
CA ILE A 452 -4.61 7.27 4.64
C ILE A 452 -3.70 7.55 5.83
N LYS A 453 -3.72 8.79 6.31
CA LYS A 453 -2.87 9.31 7.41
C LYS A 453 -3.66 9.53 8.71
N GLY A 454 -4.98 9.31 8.67
CA GLY A 454 -5.87 9.47 9.81
C GLY A 454 -7.34 9.60 9.45
N GLY A 455 -8.15 9.87 10.48
CA GLY A 455 -9.61 9.98 10.37
C GLY A 455 -10.35 8.65 10.59
N ASN A 456 -11.68 8.73 10.55
CA ASN A 456 -12.58 7.58 10.65
C ASN A 456 -13.21 7.30 9.28
N ILE A 457 -13.06 6.09 8.77
CA ILE A 457 -13.52 5.66 7.44
C ILE A 457 -14.41 4.43 7.63
N THR A 458 -15.59 4.41 7.01
CA THR A 458 -16.53 3.29 7.08
C THR A 458 -17.18 3.07 5.73
N ILE A 459 -16.65 2.09 4.98
CA ILE A 459 -17.26 1.57 3.76
C ILE A 459 -18.29 0.54 4.20
N THR A 460 -19.54 0.99 4.33
CA THR A 460 -20.70 0.16 4.74
C THR A 460 -21.12 -0.83 3.67
N LYS A 461 -20.78 -0.53 2.41
CA LYS A 461 -20.85 -1.41 1.25
C LYS A 461 -19.87 -0.90 0.19
N ALA A 462 -19.07 -1.81 -0.38
CA ALA A 462 -18.64 -1.75 -1.78
C ALA A 462 -19.42 -2.78 -2.61
N GLY A 463 -19.61 -2.49 -3.91
CA GLY A 463 -20.17 -3.44 -4.88
C GLY A 463 -19.11 -4.26 -5.61
N ASP A 464 -17.85 -3.84 -5.48
CA ASP A 464 -16.64 -4.52 -5.92
C ASP A 464 -15.69 -4.49 -4.69
N ASP A 465 -14.55 -3.82 -4.76
CA ASP A 465 -13.54 -3.80 -3.69
C ASP A 465 -13.72 -2.68 -2.64
N GLY A 466 -13.23 -2.91 -1.43
CA GLY A 466 -13.29 -1.90 -0.36
C GLY A 466 -12.43 -0.68 -0.67
N ILE A 467 -11.12 -0.90 -0.83
CA ILE A 467 -10.14 0.11 -1.20
C ILE A 467 -9.21 -0.51 -2.27
N GLN A 468 -9.14 0.09 -3.46
CA GLN A 468 -8.21 -0.31 -4.53
C GLN A 468 -7.26 0.83 -4.92
N ALA A 469 -5.99 0.48 -5.17
CA ALA A 469 -5.01 1.39 -5.77
C ALA A 469 -4.08 0.65 -6.74
N TYR A 470 -3.88 1.17 -7.95
CA TYR A 470 -3.02 0.52 -8.96
C TYR A 470 -1.53 0.41 -8.54
N ASN A 471 -1.01 1.42 -7.84
CA ASN A 471 0.42 1.53 -7.49
C ASN A 471 0.69 1.17 -6.03
N TYR A 472 0.04 1.83 -5.07
CA TYR A 472 0.06 1.38 -3.69
C TYR A 472 -1.04 1.94 -2.79
N ILE A 473 -1.37 1.15 -1.76
CA ILE A 473 -2.13 1.60 -0.59
C ILE A 473 -1.16 1.80 0.59
N ILE A 474 -1.24 2.95 1.25
CA ILE A 474 -0.51 3.22 2.51
C ILE A 474 -1.52 3.62 3.59
N VAL A 475 -1.54 2.88 4.70
CA VAL A 475 -2.23 3.24 5.94
C VAL A 475 -1.19 3.55 7.01
N GLN A 476 -1.24 4.77 7.56
CA GLN A 476 -0.28 5.34 8.49
C GLN A 476 -0.97 6.34 9.44
N ASP A 477 -0.34 6.68 10.55
CA ASP A 477 -0.88 7.55 11.61
C ASP A 477 -0.24 8.95 11.67
N SER A 478 0.43 9.36 10.60
CA SER A 478 1.19 10.62 10.49
C SER A 478 0.35 11.91 10.58
N VAL A 479 -0.98 11.80 10.77
CA VAL A 479 -1.86 12.88 11.26
C VAL A 479 -2.66 12.43 12.49
N SER A 480 -3.17 11.20 12.50
CA SER A 480 -3.82 10.55 13.65
C SER A 480 -4.01 9.06 13.36
N GLU A 481 -4.15 8.19 14.36
CA GLU A 481 -4.48 6.77 14.16
C GLU A 481 -5.72 6.61 13.24
N PRO A 482 -5.61 5.98 12.05
CA PRO A 482 -6.76 5.69 11.21
C PRO A 482 -7.68 4.67 11.84
N ASN A 483 -8.99 4.88 11.76
CA ASN A 483 -10.00 3.89 12.13
C ASN A 483 -10.81 3.52 10.89
N ILE A 484 -10.52 2.38 10.28
CA ILE A 484 -11.03 1.95 8.97
C ILE A 484 -11.91 0.72 9.15
N LYS A 485 -13.16 0.80 8.72
CA LYS A 485 -14.06 -0.36 8.57
C LYS A 485 -14.46 -0.57 7.12
N VAL A 486 -14.32 -1.80 6.64
CA VAL A 486 -14.63 -2.22 5.26
C VAL A 486 -15.72 -3.30 5.26
N THR A 487 -16.64 -3.19 4.32
CA THR A 487 -17.59 -4.25 3.95
C THR A 487 -17.74 -4.26 2.43
N SER A 488 -17.15 -5.25 1.77
CA SER A 488 -17.07 -5.37 0.31
C SER A 488 -17.63 -6.70 -0.21
N THR A 489 -17.85 -6.80 -1.52
CA THR A 489 -18.26 -8.06 -2.18
C THR A 489 -17.15 -8.71 -3.00
N GLY A 490 -16.17 -7.93 -3.43
CA GLY A 490 -14.82 -8.39 -3.77
C GLY A 490 -13.91 -8.36 -2.54
N LYS A 491 -12.66 -7.95 -2.76
CA LYS A 491 -11.55 -7.90 -1.80
C LYS A 491 -11.72 -6.73 -0.81
N GLY A 492 -11.06 -6.80 0.34
CA GLY A 492 -11.13 -5.78 1.39
C GLY A 492 -10.26 -4.56 1.08
N ILE A 493 -8.95 -4.79 1.00
CA ILE A 493 -7.93 -3.81 0.62
C ILE A 493 -7.06 -4.47 -0.46
N VAL A 494 -6.91 -3.87 -1.63
CA VAL A 494 -6.19 -4.46 -2.77
C VAL A 494 -5.31 -3.47 -3.50
N SER A 495 -4.12 -3.91 -3.93
CA SER A 495 -3.31 -3.15 -4.88
C SER A 495 -2.64 -4.06 -5.89
N ASP A 496 -2.76 -3.69 -7.17
CA ASP A 496 -2.07 -4.32 -8.32
C ASP A 496 -0.54 -4.32 -8.19
N ASN A 497 0.03 -3.63 -7.18
CA ASN A 497 1.45 -3.56 -6.91
C ASN A 497 1.80 -3.77 -5.43
N ARG A 498 1.48 -2.84 -4.50
CA ARG A 498 1.93 -2.95 -3.09
C ARG A 498 0.94 -2.42 -2.04
N VAL A 499 0.81 -3.10 -0.90
CA VAL A 499 0.03 -2.64 0.26
C VAL A 499 0.93 -2.47 1.48
N TYR A 500 0.84 -1.30 2.15
CA TYR A 500 1.59 -0.96 3.36
C TYR A 500 0.64 -0.61 4.51
N ILE A 501 0.55 -1.48 5.50
CA ILE A 501 -0.18 -1.24 6.76
C ILE A 501 0.85 -0.90 7.84
N ASN A 502 1.12 0.40 8.02
CA ASN A 502 2.12 0.89 8.97
C ASN A 502 1.51 1.21 10.34
N ALA A 503 0.23 1.59 10.40
CA ALA A 503 -0.48 1.93 11.62
C ALA A 503 -1.99 1.84 11.43
N GLY A 504 -2.74 2.16 12.48
CA GLY A 504 -4.21 2.26 12.45
C GLY A 504 -4.93 0.99 12.88
N LYS A 505 -6.23 1.15 13.11
CA LYS A 505 -7.18 0.08 13.41
C LYS A 505 -8.02 -0.20 12.18
N ILE A 506 -7.97 -1.44 11.70
CA ILE A 506 -8.63 -1.88 10.47
C ILE A 506 -9.56 -3.07 10.78
N ASP A 507 -10.77 -3.05 10.24
CA ASP A 507 -11.84 -4.04 10.46
C ASP A 507 -12.47 -4.39 9.10
N ILE A 508 -12.06 -5.52 8.53
CA ILE A 508 -12.38 -5.95 7.16
C ILE A 508 -13.38 -7.11 7.19
N SER A 509 -14.47 -6.96 6.42
CA SER A 509 -15.31 -8.08 6.00
C SER A 509 -15.46 -8.05 4.48
N SER A 510 -14.94 -9.07 3.81
CA SER A 510 -14.84 -9.15 2.35
C SER A 510 -15.64 -10.34 1.80
N GLY A 511 -15.95 -10.29 0.50
CA GLY A 511 -16.54 -11.42 -0.22
C GLY A 511 -15.49 -12.32 -0.89
N ASP A 512 -14.28 -11.79 -1.01
CA ASP A 512 -13.04 -12.36 -1.54
C ASP A 512 -11.94 -12.04 -0.49
N ASP A 513 -10.65 -11.95 -0.85
CA ASP A 513 -9.55 -11.73 0.12
C ASP A 513 -9.72 -10.54 1.07
N GLY A 514 -9.16 -10.64 2.27
CA GLY A 514 -9.11 -9.56 3.24
C GLY A 514 -8.16 -8.42 2.82
N VAL A 515 -6.89 -8.77 2.62
CA VAL A 515 -5.86 -7.88 2.06
C VAL A 515 -5.14 -8.61 0.94
N HIS A 516 -5.11 -8.05 -0.27
CA HIS A 516 -4.50 -8.66 -1.45
C HIS A 516 -3.45 -7.73 -2.08
N SER A 517 -2.37 -8.28 -2.65
CA SER A 517 -1.54 -7.50 -3.57
C SER A 517 -0.78 -8.36 -4.57
N ASN A 518 -0.85 -7.98 -5.86
CA ASN A 518 -0.21 -8.71 -6.96
C ASN A 518 1.33 -8.67 -6.96
N LEU A 519 1.94 -8.04 -5.95
CA LEU A 519 3.32 -8.30 -5.55
C LEU A 519 3.39 -8.48 -4.02
N ASN A 520 3.31 -7.38 -3.25
CA ASN A 520 3.80 -7.36 -1.86
C ASN A 520 2.83 -6.72 -0.87
N VAL A 521 2.63 -7.37 0.28
CA VAL A 521 1.89 -6.85 1.44
C VAL A 521 2.85 -6.70 2.63
N TYR A 522 2.89 -5.51 3.23
CA TYR A 522 3.73 -5.18 4.38
C TYR A 522 2.89 -4.78 5.59
N PHE A 523 3.02 -5.50 6.71
CA PHE A 523 2.53 -5.11 8.02
C PHE A 523 3.69 -4.60 8.88
N ASN A 524 3.72 -3.30 9.13
CA ASN A 524 4.76 -2.62 9.92
C ASN A 524 4.20 -2.02 11.23
N GLY A 525 2.93 -2.28 11.56
CA GLY A 525 2.26 -1.78 12.76
C GLY A 525 0.73 -1.85 12.67
N GLY A 526 0.05 -1.23 13.64
CA GLY A 526 -1.41 -1.18 13.70
C GLY A 526 -2.09 -2.47 14.18
N TYR A 527 -3.41 -2.55 14.01
CA TYR A 527 -4.26 -3.67 14.41
C TYR A 527 -5.30 -3.95 13.31
N THR A 528 -5.17 -5.07 12.61
CA THR A 528 -6.03 -5.45 11.48
C THR A 528 -6.84 -6.68 11.82
N THR A 529 -8.17 -6.57 11.79
CA THR A 529 -9.12 -7.70 11.90
C THR A 529 -9.68 -8.04 10.54
N ILE A 530 -9.73 -9.33 10.19
CA ILE A 530 -10.13 -9.81 8.87
C ILE A 530 -11.17 -10.93 8.99
N ALA A 531 -12.20 -10.86 8.14
CA ALA A 531 -13.16 -11.93 7.87
C ALA A 531 -13.40 -12.04 6.36
N ALA A 532 -12.74 -13.01 5.72
CA ALA A 532 -12.73 -13.24 4.28
C ALA A 532 -13.25 -14.66 3.95
N PRO A 533 -14.47 -15.05 4.33
CA PRO A 533 -14.88 -16.46 4.53
C PRO A 533 -15.09 -17.30 3.24
N LYS A 534 -14.41 -16.97 2.14
CA LYS A 534 -14.44 -17.67 0.83
C LYS A 534 -13.09 -17.70 0.10
N ASN A 535 -12.14 -16.86 0.47
CA ASN A 535 -10.77 -16.76 -0.05
C ASN A 535 -9.91 -16.24 1.13
N ASP A 536 -8.81 -15.53 0.94
CA ASP A 536 -7.75 -15.58 1.95
C ASP A 536 -7.74 -14.41 2.93
N GLY A 537 -7.19 -14.63 4.13
CA GLY A 537 -7.07 -13.57 5.13
C GLY A 537 -6.15 -12.47 4.62
N VAL A 538 -4.96 -12.86 4.17
CA VAL A 538 -4.04 -12.03 3.40
C VAL A 538 -3.49 -12.87 2.25
N HIS A 539 -3.47 -12.33 1.03
CA HIS A 539 -2.84 -12.92 -0.14
C HIS A 539 -1.79 -11.96 -0.71
N ALA A 540 -0.62 -12.46 -1.13
CA ALA A 540 0.37 -11.67 -1.86
C ALA A 540 1.17 -12.53 -2.86
N ASP A 541 0.98 -12.31 -4.16
CA ASP A 541 1.57 -13.13 -5.24
C ASP A 541 3.09 -13.31 -5.13
N SER A 542 3.80 -12.36 -4.49
CA SER A 542 5.24 -12.42 -4.26
C SER A 542 5.65 -12.42 -2.78
N THR A 543 5.27 -11.44 -1.96
CA THR A 543 5.80 -11.35 -0.57
C THR A 543 4.83 -10.78 0.45
N LEU A 544 4.56 -11.56 1.50
CA LEU A 544 3.96 -11.10 2.76
C LEU A 544 5.05 -10.87 3.82
N MET A 545 5.20 -9.62 4.25
CA MET A 545 6.21 -9.18 5.23
C MET A 545 5.52 -8.68 6.51
N ILE A 546 5.76 -9.36 7.63
CA ILE A 546 5.20 -9.05 8.95
C ILE A 546 6.33 -8.58 9.87
N ASN A 547 6.51 -7.26 9.94
CA ASN A 547 7.54 -6.60 10.74
C ASN A 547 7.03 -6.24 12.14
N ASP A 548 5.81 -5.68 12.25
CA ASP A 548 5.15 -5.40 13.52
C ASP A 548 3.62 -5.24 13.35
N GLY A 549 2.90 -5.04 14.46
CA GLY A 549 1.46 -4.85 14.50
C GLY A 549 0.71 -6.08 15.01
N THR A 550 -0.62 -6.10 14.85
CA THR A 550 -1.46 -7.27 15.13
C THR A 550 -2.32 -7.62 13.92
N ILE A 551 -2.22 -8.86 13.44
CA ILE A 551 -3.07 -9.41 12.37
C ILE A 551 -3.99 -10.46 12.99
N TYR A 552 -5.30 -10.26 12.89
CA TYR A 552 -6.32 -11.16 13.40
C TYR A 552 -7.23 -11.66 12.27
N VAL A 553 -6.92 -12.82 11.71
CA VAL A 553 -7.75 -13.47 10.68
C VAL A 553 -8.76 -14.36 11.40
N THR A 554 -10.01 -13.91 11.43
CA THR A 554 -11.08 -14.55 12.20
C THR A 554 -11.74 -15.71 11.46
N ASN A 555 -11.72 -15.69 10.13
CA ASN A 555 -12.20 -16.74 9.23
C ASN A 555 -11.80 -16.41 7.78
N SER A 556 -11.20 -17.37 7.09
CA SER A 556 -10.83 -17.32 5.67
C SER A 556 -10.72 -18.73 5.08
N TYR A 557 -10.47 -18.87 3.78
CA TYR A 557 -10.10 -20.16 3.17
C TYR A 557 -8.70 -20.55 3.68
N GLU A 558 -7.66 -19.87 3.20
CA GLU A 558 -6.33 -19.88 3.82
C GLU A 558 -6.13 -18.65 4.71
N GLY A 559 -5.35 -18.80 5.78
CA GLY A 559 -5.15 -17.72 6.75
C GLY A 559 -4.25 -16.59 6.23
N LEU A 560 -3.07 -16.95 5.73
CA LEU A 560 -2.08 -16.07 5.12
C LEU A 560 -1.39 -16.83 3.97
N GLU A 561 -1.50 -16.36 2.73
CA GLU A 561 -0.85 -16.93 1.55
C GLU A 561 0.14 -15.94 0.92
N ALA A 562 1.34 -16.41 0.55
CA ALA A 562 2.26 -15.71 -0.37
C ALA A 562 3.39 -16.63 -0.87
N TRP A 563 4.01 -16.33 -2.01
CA TRP A 563 5.23 -17.04 -2.44
C TRP A 563 6.38 -16.90 -1.42
N TYR A 564 6.47 -15.77 -0.73
CA TYR A 564 7.33 -15.63 0.45
C TYR A 564 6.58 -15.05 1.64
N ILE A 565 6.48 -15.80 2.73
CA ILE A 565 5.98 -15.30 4.02
C ILE A 565 7.15 -15.09 4.97
N LYS A 566 7.34 -13.87 5.47
CA LYS A 566 8.34 -13.54 6.50
C LYS A 566 7.73 -12.85 7.71
N ALA A 567 7.97 -13.41 8.90
CA ALA A 567 7.65 -12.78 10.17
C ALA A 567 8.91 -12.41 10.96
N ASN A 568 9.21 -11.12 11.00
CA ASN A 568 10.27 -10.52 11.83
C ASN A 568 9.74 -10.07 13.20
N GLY A 569 8.42 -9.85 13.34
CA GLY A 569 7.82 -9.31 14.55
C GLY A 569 6.30 -9.37 14.58
N GLY A 570 5.69 -8.50 15.39
CA GLY A 570 4.23 -8.40 15.55
C GLY A 570 3.57 -9.59 16.28
N ILE A 571 2.24 -9.58 16.23
CA ILE A 571 1.36 -10.63 16.75
C ILE A 571 0.46 -11.10 15.62
N THR A 572 0.30 -12.42 15.47
CA THR A 572 -0.73 -12.98 14.58
C THR A 572 -1.63 -13.96 15.33
N ASP A 573 -2.92 -13.91 15.03
CA ASP A 573 -3.93 -14.89 15.47
C ASP A 573 -4.77 -15.22 14.23
N VAL A 574 -4.60 -16.42 13.71
CA VAL A 574 -4.96 -16.76 12.33
C VAL A 574 -5.76 -18.05 12.29
N TYR A 575 -6.99 -17.96 11.79
CA TYR A 575 -7.86 -19.10 11.51
C TYR A 575 -8.25 -19.16 10.02
N GLY A 576 -7.61 -20.08 9.30
CA GLY A 576 -8.04 -20.56 7.98
C GLY A 576 -8.94 -21.80 8.12
N THR A 577 -9.82 -22.04 7.16
CA THR A 577 -10.58 -23.31 7.11
C THR A 577 -9.79 -24.45 6.49
N ASP A 578 -8.92 -24.12 5.55
CA ASP A 578 -7.88 -25.01 5.02
C ASP A 578 -6.59 -24.70 5.80
N ASP A 579 -5.54 -24.23 5.15
CA ASP A 579 -4.27 -23.90 5.79
C ASP A 579 -4.30 -22.58 6.56
N ALA A 580 -3.54 -22.50 7.65
CA ALA A 580 -3.46 -21.25 8.43
C ALA A 580 -2.38 -20.31 7.90
N TRP A 581 -1.24 -20.84 7.47
CA TRP A 581 -0.18 -20.11 6.77
C TRP A 581 0.28 -21.02 5.63
N ASN A 582 0.20 -20.56 4.39
CA ASN A 582 0.64 -21.30 3.21
C ASN A 582 1.69 -20.49 2.45
N ALA A 583 2.92 -20.99 2.36
CA ALA A 583 3.87 -20.47 1.40
C ALA A 583 3.82 -21.28 0.09
N ALA A 584 2.87 -20.91 -0.78
CA ALA A 584 2.71 -21.41 -2.14
C ALA A 584 2.98 -20.32 -3.18
N GLY A 585 3.37 -20.72 -4.39
CA GLY A 585 3.63 -19.79 -5.50
C GLY A 585 2.64 -19.93 -6.65
N GLY A 586 1.89 -18.86 -6.94
CA GLY A 586 1.08 -18.74 -8.16
C GLY A 586 -0.02 -17.68 -8.04
N ASN A 587 -0.66 -17.37 -9.18
CA ASN A 587 -1.98 -16.75 -9.16
C ASN A 587 -2.97 -17.83 -8.70
N ASP A 588 -3.75 -17.55 -7.67
CA ASP A 588 -4.68 -18.49 -7.07
C ASP A 588 -5.72 -19.04 -8.07
N GLY A 589 -6.16 -20.28 -7.82
CA GLY A 589 -7.29 -20.89 -8.53
C GLY A 589 -8.63 -20.72 -7.80
N SER A 590 -8.62 -20.03 -6.67
CA SER A 590 -9.63 -20.08 -5.61
C SER A 590 -10.71 -19.01 -5.81
N GLY A 591 -10.29 -17.78 -6.13
CA GLY A 591 -11.05 -16.54 -6.11
C GLY A 591 -12.03 -16.29 -7.25
N ASN A 592 -12.58 -17.30 -7.93
CA ASN A 592 -13.68 -17.04 -8.89
C ASN A 592 -14.78 -18.10 -8.97
N THR A 593 -15.77 -17.95 -8.10
CA THR A 593 -17.13 -18.48 -8.33
C THR A 593 -18.20 -17.39 -8.24
N ASN A 594 -18.11 -16.35 -9.10
CA ASN A 594 -19.24 -15.68 -9.80
C ASN A 594 -18.89 -14.28 -10.41
N GLN A 595 -17.89 -14.17 -11.28
CA GLN A 595 -18.00 -13.18 -12.38
C GLN A 595 -18.65 -13.81 -13.63
N SER A 596 -19.46 -13.01 -14.34
CA SER A 596 -20.43 -13.54 -15.29
C SER A 596 -19.84 -13.84 -16.68
N GLY A 597 -19.56 -15.12 -16.94
CA GLY A 597 -19.89 -15.71 -18.25
C GLY A 597 -18.76 -16.04 -19.23
N GLN A 598 -17.57 -16.46 -18.78
CA GLN A 598 -16.61 -17.11 -19.70
C GLN A 598 -15.86 -18.31 -19.10
N SER A 599 -16.61 -19.35 -18.73
CA SER A 599 -16.05 -20.65 -18.31
C SER A 599 -15.36 -21.38 -19.47
N ASN A 600 -14.06 -21.66 -19.35
CA ASN A 600 -13.33 -22.53 -20.29
C ASN A 600 -12.59 -23.70 -19.60
N TRP A 601 -13.21 -24.31 -18.59
CA TRP A 601 -12.80 -25.62 -18.07
C TRP A 601 -13.19 -26.73 -19.06
N GLY A 602 -12.41 -26.85 -20.13
CA GLY A 602 -12.64 -27.73 -21.27
C GLY A 602 -12.32 -29.21 -20.98
N PHE A 603 -13.21 -29.92 -20.28
CA PHE A 603 -13.10 -31.37 -20.08
C PHE A 603 -13.17 -32.16 -21.40
N GLY A 604 -12.00 -32.49 -21.96
CA GLY A 604 -11.85 -33.42 -23.08
C GLY A 604 -12.03 -34.89 -22.65
N PRO A 605 -12.76 -35.73 -23.40
CA PRO A 605 -13.07 -37.10 -22.98
C PRO A 605 -11.92 -38.08 -23.26
N GLY A 606 -10.95 -38.17 -22.33
CA GLY A 606 -9.85 -39.15 -22.38
C GLY A 606 -9.18 -39.35 -21.03
N GLY A 607 -9.64 -40.32 -20.24
CA GLY A 607 -9.05 -40.62 -18.93
C GLY A 607 -7.78 -41.46 -19.02
N GLY A 608 -6.67 -40.98 -18.44
CA GLY A 608 -5.42 -41.75 -18.37
C GLY A 608 -4.25 -41.04 -17.70
N MET A 609 -3.95 -41.44 -16.46
CA MET A 609 -2.61 -41.43 -15.84
C MET A 609 -1.89 -40.08 -15.62
N GLY A 610 -1.99 -39.56 -14.39
CA GLY A 610 -0.87 -38.95 -13.66
C GLY A 610 -0.20 -37.72 -14.28
N GLY A 611 -0.80 -36.53 -14.05
CA GLY A 611 -0.04 -35.29 -14.12
C GLY A 611 1.10 -35.33 -13.08
N ARG A 612 2.30 -34.89 -13.48
CA ARG A 612 3.40 -34.65 -12.53
C ARG A 612 3.03 -33.45 -11.67
N MET A 613 3.29 -33.54 -10.36
CA MET A 613 3.28 -32.37 -9.51
C MET A 613 4.42 -31.45 -9.98
N GLY A 614 4.09 -30.22 -10.34
CA GLY A 614 5.08 -29.15 -10.43
C GLY A 614 5.21 -28.59 -9.02
N SER A 615 6.34 -28.81 -8.37
CA SER A 615 6.65 -28.19 -7.09
C SER A 615 6.60 -26.68 -7.25
N SER A 616 5.65 -26.01 -6.59
CA SER A 616 5.83 -24.59 -6.30
C SER A 616 6.97 -24.46 -5.28
N SER A 617 7.52 -23.27 -5.07
CA SER A 617 8.75 -23.09 -4.29
C SER A 617 8.61 -22.15 -3.10
N GLY A 618 7.38 -21.96 -2.60
CA GLY A 618 7.09 -20.90 -1.65
C GLY A 618 7.80 -21.06 -0.30
N PHE A 619 8.43 -19.99 0.17
CA PHE A 619 9.30 -20.00 1.35
C PHE A 619 8.61 -19.41 2.59
N LEU A 620 8.87 -19.97 3.77
CA LEU A 620 8.31 -19.47 5.03
C LEU A 620 9.40 -19.25 6.09
N THR A 621 9.49 -18.03 6.63
CA THR A 621 10.56 -17.63 7.57
C THR A 621 10.01 -16.89 8.78
N ILE A 622 10.23 -17.43 9.99
CA ILE A 622 9.88 -16.80 11.28
C ILE A 622 11.17 -16.56 12.09
N THR A 623 11.54 -15.29 12.26
CA THR A 623 12.71 -14.83 13.02
C THR A 623 12.34 -14.12 14.32
N GLY A 624 11.10 -13.63 14.45
CA GLY A 624 10.59 -12.94 15.62
C GLY A 624 9.08 -13.09 15.78
N GLY A 625 8.45 -12.17 16.52
CA GLY A 625 6.99 -12.12 16.69
C GLY A 625 6.38 -13.18 17.61
N VAL A 626 5.05 -13.14 17.73
CA VAL A 626 4.24 -14.08 18.53
C VAL A 626 3.02 -14.52 17.73
N HIS A 627 3.00 -15.78 17.32
CA HIS A 627 2.12 -16.31 16.29
C HIS A 627 1.25 -17.45 16.81
N HIS A 628 -0.06 -17.34 16.64
CA HIS A 628 -1.03 -18.44 16.72
C HIS A 628 -1.59 -18.69 15.32
N ALA A 629 -1.32 -19.88 14.78
CA ALA A 629 -1.87 -20.37 13.53
C ALA A 629 -2.81 -21.56 13.82
N LYS A 630 -3.96 -21.62 13.14
CA LYS A 630 -4.99 -22.63 13.41
C LYS A 630 -5.79 -22.98 12.15
N THR A 631 -5.94 -24.27 11.89
CA THR A 631 -6.73 -24.77 10.74
C THR A 631 -8.16 -25.12 11.13
N GLY A 632 -8.98 -25.36 10.10
CA GLY A 632 -10.30 -25.98 10.20
C GLY A 632 -10.19 -27.48 10.50
N SER A 633 -10.75 -28.32 9.63
CA SER A 633 -10.61 -29.78 9.73
C SER A 633 -10.72 -30.43 8.36
N GLY A 634 -9.62 -31.01 7.87
CA GLY A 634 -9.53 -31.59 6.54
C GLY A 634 -8.21 -32.34 6.32
N ASP A 635 -7.71 -32.33 5.09
CA ASP A 635 -6.27 -32.33 4.83
C ASP A 635 -5.89 -30.84 4.95
N THR A 636 -5.11 -30.44 5.95
CA THR A 636 -4.85 -29.03 6.28
C THR A 636 -3.54 -28.90 7.04
N ASP A 637 -2.80 -27.83 6.80
CA ASP A 637 -1.56 -27.50 7.48
C ASP A 637 -1.60 -26.19 8.25
N GLY A 638 -1.11 -26.27 9.49
CA GLY A 638 -1.05 -25.10 10.35
C GLY A 638 0.05 -24.11 9.96
N ILE A 639 1.11 -24.60 9.30
CA ILE A 639 2.16 -23.84 8.62
C ILE A 639 2.69 -24.73 7.50
N ASP A 640 2.36 -24.44 6.24
CA ASP A 640 2.92 -25.09 5.05
C ASP A 640 3.98 -24.21 4.35
N SER A 641 4.91 -24.86 3.64
CA SER A 641 5.86 -24.21 2.75
C SER A 641 6.24 -25.15 1.61
N ASN A 642 5.77 -24.87 0.40
CA ASN A 642 6.11 -25.65 -0.79
C ASN A 642 7.63 -25.61 -1.12
N GLY A 643 8.39 -24.70 -0.52
CA GLY A 643 9.85 -24.60 -0.55
C GLY A 643 10.50 -24.94 0.80
N GLU A 644 11.10 -23.94 1.47
CA GLU A 644 11.78 -24.14 2.77
C GLU A 644 11.11 -23.40 3.94
N LEU A 645 10.95 -24.12 5.05
CA LEU A 645 10.42 -23.63 6.31
C LEU A 645 11.54 -23.37 7.34
N THR A 646 11.74 -22.11 7.73
CA THR A 646 12.68 -21.73 8.80
C THR A 646 11.96 -21.05 9.96
N ILE A 647 12.09 -21.61 11.17
CA ILE A 647 11.61 -21.00 12.42
C ILE A 647 12.80 -20.89 13.37
N SER A 648 13.54 -19.78 13.27
CA SER A 648 14.78 -19.52 14.03
C SER A 648 14.57 -18.66 15.27
N GLY A 649 13.47 -17.89 15.31
CA GLY A 649 13.05 -17.14 16.49
C GLY A 649 11.54 -17.12 16.66
N GLY A 650 11.03 -16.10 17.35
CA GLY A 650 9.60 -15.95 17.62
C GLY A 650 8.99 -16.98 18.57
N VAL A 651 7.75 -16.74 18.97
CA VAL A 651 6.90 -17.66 19.73
C VAL A 651 5.84 -18.20 18.79
N VAL A 652 5.83 -19.51 18.51
CA VAL A 652 4.95 -20.12 17.51
C VAL A 652 4.06 -21.18 18.15
N ILE A 653 2.75 -20.97 18.08
CA ILE A 653 1.70 -21.89 18.50
C ILE A 653 0.91 -22.31 17.26
N VAL A 654 0.77 -23.61 17.05
CA VAL A 654 -0.03 -24.15 15.95
C VAL A 654 -1.10 -25.13 16.46
N GLU A 655 -2.33 -25.00 15.98
CA GLU A 655 -3.44 -25.91 16.28
C GLU A 655 -4.08 -26.46 14.99
N CYS A 656 -3.80 -27.72 14.63
CA CYS A 656 -4.34 -28.35 13.41
C CYS A 656 -5.29 -29.53 13.73
N GLN A 657 -6.40 -29.68 13.00
CA GLN A 657 -7.31 -30.83 13.11
C GLN A 657 -7.36 -31.69 11.83
N ILE A 658 -6.22 -32.31 11.49
CA ILE A 658 -6.11 -33.33 10.44
C ILE A 658 -7.24 -34.37 10.57
N SER A 659 -7.97 -34.60 9.48
CA SER A 659 -9.11 -35.54 9.39
C SER A 659 -9.18 -36.28 8.04
N GLY A 660 -8.01 -36.57 7.49
CA GLY A 660 -7.76 -37.23 6.22
C GLY A 660 -6.30 -36.99 5.85
N GLY A 661 -5.87 -37.39 4.65
CA GLY A 661 -4.67 -36.78 4.07
C GLY A 661 -3.32 -37.07 4.74
N MET A 662 -2.40 -36.09 4.63
CA MET A 662 -1.04 -36.16 5.19
C MET A 662 -0.66 -34.97 6.08
N GLY A 663 -1.46 -33.89 6.07
CA GLY A 663 -1.06 -32.61 6.68
C GLY A 663 -0.77 -32.59 8.18
N GLY A 664 -0.34 -31.44 8.71
CA GLY A 664 0.35 -31.33 9.99
C GLY A 664 0.18 -30.01 10.78
N SER A 665 1.06 -29.81 11.76
CA SER A 665 1.29 -28.51 12.40
C SER A 665 2.39 -27.70 11.71
N PHE A 666 3.23 -28.39 10.94
CA PHE A 666 4.36 -27.87 10.19
C PHE A 666 4.61 -28.89 9.06
N ASP A 667 4.44 -28.45 7.81
CA ASP A 667 4.92 -29.14 6.62
C ASP A 667 5.95 -28.26 5.87
N ALA A 668 6.68 -28.86 4.94
CA ALA A 668 7.44 -28.22 3.88
C ALA A 668 7.80 -29.23 2.78
N ASP A 669 7.57 -28.96 1.50
CA ASP A 669 7.97 -29.90 0.43
C ASP A 669 9.51 -30.05 0.36
N GLY A 670 10.25 -29.01 0.77
CA GLY A 670 11.70 -28.96 0.90
C GLY A 670 12.25 -29.13 2.34
N SER A 671 13.16 -28.24 2.74
CA SER A 671 13.87 -28.33 4.03
C SER A 671 13.14 -27.62 5.16
N ALA A 672 13.32 -28.09 6.39
CA ALA A 672 12.64 -27.55 7.57
C ALA A 672 13.60 -27.37 8.77
N SER A 673 13.81 -26.12 9.18
CA SER A 673 14.75 -25.71 10.24
C SER A 673 14.02 -25.06 11.42
N LEU A 674 13.52 -25.88 12.34
CA LEU A 674 12.80 -25.43 13.54
C LEU A 674 13.77 -25.36 14.72
N THR A 675 14.39 -24.20 14.92
CA THR A 675 15.46 -23.96 15.92
C THR A 675 15.08 -22.98 17.03
N SER A 676 14.01 -22.19 16.86
CA SER A 676 13.41 -21.39 17.94
C SER A 676 13.07 -22.26 19.15
N LYS A 677 13.33 -21.76 20.37
CA LYS A 677 13.05 -22.49 21.61
C LYS A 677 11.57 -22.60 21.96
N THR A 678 10.75 -21.75 21.35
CA THR A 678 9.40 -21.38 21.78
C THR A 678 8.37 -21.79 20.73
N VAL A 679 8.41 -23.06 20.33
CA VAL A 679 7.50 -23.65 19.33
C VAL A 679 6.67 -24.77 19.96
N LEU A 680 5.34 -24.72 19.79
CA LEU A 680 4.41 -25.82 20.09
C LEU A 680 3.42 -26.03 18.94
N GLY A 681 3.46 -27.22 18.32
CA GLY A 681 2.36 -27.72 17.50
C GLY A 681 1.42 -28.61 18.30
N PHE A 682 0.12 -28.54 18.03
CA PHE A 682 -0.94 -29.36 18.61
C PHE A 682 -1.73 -30.01 17.47
N SER A 683 -1.84 -31.35 17.45
CA SER A 683 -2.55 -32.04 16.36
C SER A 683 -3.25 -33.37 16.74
N SER A 684 -4.26 -33.72 15.94
CA SER A 684 -4.97 -35.00 15.93
C SER A 684 -4.13 -36.16 15.37
N GLY A 685 -3.24 -35.85 14.42
CA GLY A 685 -2.29 -36.71 13.70
C GLY A 685 -0.84 -36.21 13.85
N SER A 686 0.12 -36.95 13.29
CA SER A 686 1.54 -36.55 13.31
C SER A 686 1.80 -35.46 12.28
N SER A 687 2.73 -34.56 12.57
CA SER A 687 3.21 -33.54 11.61
C SER A 687 4.32 -34.09 10.73
N GLU A 688 4.38 -33.67 9.47
CA GLU A 688 5.48 -33.94 8.54
C GLU A 688 6.84 -33.48 9.10
N LYS A 689 6.93 -32.23 9.60
CA LYS A 689 8.18 -31.65 10.13
C LYS A 689 8.18 -31.50 11.65
N GLY A 690 9.39 -31.34 12.20
CA GLY A 690 9.63 -31.14 13.63
C GLY A 690 9.61 -32.41 14.48
N THR A 691 10.00 -32.29 15.76
CA THR A 691 10.04 -33.46 16.66
C THR A 691 8.64 -33.79 17.17
N ASN A 692 8.07 -34.87 16.65
CA ASN A 692 6.76 -35.38 17.03
C ASN A 692 6.78 -36.14 18.37
N TYR A 693 5.88 -35.78 19.28
CA TYR A 693 5.68 -36.44 20.57
C TYR A 693 4.24 -36.95 20.72
N ASN A 694 4.06 -38.23 21.03
CA ASN A 694 2.75 -38.83 21.30
C ASN A 694 2.31 -38.46 22.73
N VAL A 695 1.53 -37.39 22.85
CA VAL A 695 1.07 -36.78 24.10
C VAL A 695 -0.40 -36.41 23.94
N SER A 696 -1.29 -37.14 24.63
CA SER A 696 -2.73 -36.84 24.65
C SER A 696 -3.01 -35.51 25.36
N PHE A 697 -3.64 -34.57 24.65
CA PHE A 697 -3.94 -33.24 25.17
C PHE A 697 -5.43 -32.88 25.03
N THR A 698 -5.88 -31.91 25.85
CA THR A 698 -7.30 -31.52 25.94
C THR A 698 -7.46 -30.02 26.16
N THR A 699 -8.59 -29.45 25.77
CA THR A 699 -8.95 -28.04 26.02
C THR A 699 -9.10 -27.66 27.51
N GLY A 700 -8.89 -28.59 28.43
CA GLY A 700 -8.97 -28.34 29.87
C GLY A 700 -7.73 -27.65 30.45
N SER A 701 -6.53 -27.97 29.95
CA SER A 701 -5.25 -27.70 30.62
C SER A 701 -4.25 -26.95 29.74
N TYR A 702 -3.22 -26.36 30.37
CA TYR A 702 -2.01 -25.94 29.65
C TYR A 702 -1.12 -27.15 29.35
N TYR A 703 -0.36 -27.07 28.26
CA TYR A 703 0.65 -28.03 27.84
C TYR A 703 1.86 -27.28 27.26
N GLY A 704 3.05 -27.89 27.34
CA GLY A 704 4.28 -27.31 26.79
C GLY A 704 5.55 -27.81 27.47
N THR A 705 6.63 -27.02 27.35
CA THR A 705 7.99 -27.31 27.84
C THR A 705 8.38 -26.34 28.98
N SER A 706 9.64 -26.34 29.43
CA SER A 706 10.16 -25.32 30.35
C SER A 706 10.16 -23.90 29.76
N ASN A 707 10.07 -23.79 28.43
CA ASN A 707 10.29 -22.55 27.70
C ASN A 707 8.99 -21.94 27.17
N ILE A 708 7.94 -22.76 27.00
CA ILE A 708 6.66 -22.32 26.45
C ILE A 708 5.51 -23.16 27.00
N ALA A 709 4.36 -22.55 27.27
CA ALA A 709 3.11 -23.21 27.61
C ALA A 709 1.91 -22.52 26.94
N PHE A 710 1.01 -23.32 26.38
CA PHE A 710 -0.24 -22.87 25.77
C PHE A 710 -1.40 -23.76 26.22
N LYS A 711 -2.62 -23.21 26.18
CA LYS A 711 -3.84 -23.96 26.47
C LYS A 711 -4.63 -24.12 25.15
N PRO A 712 -4.60 -25.30 24.52
CA PRO A 712 -5.21 -25.50 23.22
C PRO A 712 -6.72 -25.29 23.23
N THR A 713 -7.24 -24.73 22.13
CA THR A 713 -8.66 -24.68 21.79
C THR A 713 -9.14 -25.98 21.13
N ILE A 714 -8.23 -26.85 20.67
CA ILE A 714 -8.51 -28.18 20.10
C ILE A 714 -8.15 -29.33 21.08
N SER A 715 -8.33 -30.59 20.66
CA SER A 715 -7.89 -31.77 21.43
C SER A 715 -7.37 -32.85 20.50
N GLY A 716 -6.28 -33.52 20.89
CA GLY A 716 -5.52 -34.40 20.01
C GLY A 716 -4.56 -35.32 20.76
N ARG A 717 -3.59 -35.89 20.04
CA ARG A 717 -2.67 -36.91 20.56
C ARG A 717 -1.20 -36.70 20.21
N TYR A 718 -0.89 -35.75 19.34
CA TYR A 718 0.47 -35.43 18.95
C TYR A 718 0.77 -33.97 19.23
N MET A 719 1.97 -33.73 19.75
CA MET A 719 2.52 -32.39 19.91
C MET A 719 3.87 -32.33 19.22
N VAL A 720 4.14 -31.22 18.53
CA VAL A 720 5.48 -30.87 18.05
C VAL A 720 6.11 -29.90 19.04
N ALA A 721 7.38 -30.09 19.39
CA ALA A 721 8.14 -29.13 20.18
C ALA A 721 9.62 -29.19 19.83
N THR A 722 10.31 -28.05 19.96
CA THR A 722 11.75 -27.92 19.70
C THR A 722 12.62 -28.12 20.95
N THR A 723 12.08 -27.89 22.16
CA THR A 723 12.84 -27.87 23.42
C THR A 723 12.41 -28.93 24.43
N GLY A 724 12.66 -30.18 24.07
CA GLY A 724 12.37 -31.35 24.91
C GLY A 724 10.90 -31.79 24.83
N GLN A 725 10.59 -32.92 25.48
CA GLN A 725 9.26 -33.49 25.42
C GLN A 725 8.23 -32.59 26.12
N PRO A 726 7.15 -32.16 25.43
CA PRO A 726 6.09 -31.39 26.05
C PRO A 726 5.23 -32.26 26.96
N ALA A 727 4.68 -31.66 28.00
CA ALA A 727 3.82 -32.31 28.99
C ALA A 727 2.70 -31.36 29.44
N GLN A 728 1.76 -31.87 30.24
CA GLN A 728 0.74 -31.05 30.88
C GLN A 728 1.38 -30.09 31.90
N VAL A 729 1.12 -28.79 31.75
CA VAL A 729 1.64 -27.72 32.61
C VAL A 729 0.60 -27.38 33.67
N SER A 730 0.95 -27.60 34.95
CA SER A 730 0.05 -27.42 36.10
C SER A 730 0.03 -26.00 36.67
N ASN A 731 1.01 -25.16 36.31
CA ASN A 731 1.12 -23.78 36.74
C ASN A 731 1.90 -22.97 35.69
N THR A 732 1.41 -21.80 35.29
CA THR A 732 2.08 -20.88 34.36
C THR A 732 2.86 -19.75 35.05
N SER A 733 2.88 -19.67 36.40
CA SER A 733 3.63 -18.64 37.13
C SER A 733 5.16 -18.80 37.10
N SER A 734 5.69 -19.73 36.32
CA SER A 734 7.12 -19.99 36.10
C SER A 734 7.65 -19.46 34.76
N TYR A 735 6.79 -18.88 33.93
CA TYR A 735 7.17 -18.23 32.67
C TYR A 735 7.27 -16.71 32.90
N GLN A 736 8.27 -16.08 32.29
CA GLN A 736 8.59 -14.66 32.50
C GLN A 736 7.74 -13.72 31.64
N LYS A 737 7.27 -14.20 30.48
CA LYS A 737 6.45 -13.42 29.53
C LYS A 737 5.14 -14.15 29.23
N SER A 738 4.13 -13.38 28.84
CA SER A 738 2.86 -13.90 28.34
C SER A 738 2.22 -12.94 27.36
N VAL A 739 1.62 -13.46 26.30
CA VAL A 739 0.81 -12.71 25.33
C VAL A 739 -0.57 -13.33 25.27
N THR A 740 -1.60 -12.48 25.24
CA THR A 740 -2.98 -12.89 24.98
C THR A 740 -3.35 -12.46 23.57
N PHE A 741 -3.68 -13.44 22.75
CA PHE A 741 -4.10 -13.24 21.36
C PHE A 741 -5.53 -12.64 21.30
N PRO A 742 -5.90 -11.95 20.21
CA PRO A 742 -7.25 -11.43 19.97
C PRO A 742 -8.43 -12.39 20.22
N SER A 743 -8.25 -13.68 19.96
CA SER A 743 -9.22 -14.76 20.28
C SER A 743 -9.45 -15.00 21.78
N GLY A 744 -8.63 -14.39 22.65
CA GLY A 744 -8.63 -14.60 24.10
C GLY A 744 -7.77 -15.76 24.57
N SER A 745 -7.10 -16.47 23.66
CA SER A 745 -6.10 -17.49 23.98
C SER A 745 -4.82 -16.84 24.54
N SER A 746 -4.10 -17.51 25.47
CA SER A 746 -2.86 -16.97 26.04
C SER A 746 -1.69 -17.95 25.96
N VAL A 747 -0.55 -17.48 25.44
CA VAL A 747 0.74 -18.18 25.49
C VAL A 747 1.62 -17.59 26.60
N TYR A 748 2.36 -18.45 27.29
CA TYR A 748 3.29 -18.13 28.36
C TYR A 748 4.67 -18.66 27.97
N TYR A 749 5.73 -17.87 28.10
CA TYR A 749 7.06 -18.26 27.61
C TYR A 749 8.26 -17.65 28.34
N ASN A 750 9.44 -18.21 28.05
CA ASN A 750 10.78 -17.82 28.47
C ASN A 750 11.70 -17.78 27.24
N GLU A 751 12.71 -16.90 27.26
CA GLU A 751 13.69 -16.69 26.16
C GLU A 751 15.04 -17.37 26.45
#